data_AF-A0A0G2G3F4-F1
#
_entry.id   AF-A0A0G2G3F4-F1
#
_cell.length_a   1.000
_cell.length_b   1.000
_cell.length_c   1.000
_cell.angle_alpha   90.00
_cell.angle_beta   90.00
_cell.angle_gamma   90.00
#
_symmetry.space_group_name_H-M   'P 1'
#
loop_
_entity.id
_entity.type
_entity.pdbx_description
1 polymer ?
#
loop_
_entity_poly.entity_id
_entity_poly.type
_entity_poly.pdbx_seq_one_letter_code
_entity_poly.pdbx_strand_id
1 'polypeptide(L)'
;MSSNGGALGTGSYDEGVAKATVASMNDTSPISSSDPNIAEEKGEVVSVRRMSVATSEYSTGDPFPEDPDSQEEAQQFTVRAVLVGCILGGVIAAANVYLGLKTGWTFGASLFGSIFGFAILKPLSKILPSQFGGGYFGPKENVCCQSAATAAGSLGLLFASGFPAAYQLGLLGKSPKEDFAKLITFTACCAYYGMFFAIPLRKLYVVKQKLVFPSATAAAHTIRSMHVGKNAEVYARKKTNALAVAFALAITWRCVSEYAPGIMWDWHWGWTFYRLGWHGMIYAENWNWVWEWTPAFIGVGLLVGPNSAYSFSGGAVLAWGIIGPALVTTGKAFGEAASPEYPGYMNYMGMVLDDPVHQPSPRYWLIWPGTLLLITGAFAELFANYKMLWKSFVHLLSPFIRKFRQTEMTIEAVIDDPAPPHEQVPWWMWSGGLLLSCTFTCIVLGFQYGQNVGVSIISIIFAFIFSFIGAESCGRTNIIPVTSLGNATQLVVGGVTKGHYSVPDAQLLNITGGMVALAASEQSADMLGDLKTTHLLRASPRVQFYAQMVGALVSIFMSVGIYVLFSEAYPCINSLAGQDHCAFPAPDVAAYRAIAIAVTAKTTPIPPSSGYTAIALGIFSIAMTIVKYRWIPVNKQHFVPNFVAMGIAFILNTTTYPTAVAFGATVALLWKRNFPMAFGMYCYAVAAGMIAGEGLGGIVGAVLQIAKVSGSYKGTFDPGHNGPGASKGTRPRPSITERDSDMTKHRPRSSENTLGAVVCTRWTISVDDIRAAAESTEIESLLRYSELYFYNSVYKDRSERLQPIIDHKVRKKLHKEAHKLWKAARELAQETPMAEEIMQGGQRQKDTYANMENNYQTKYGTPKQKYKAAQTRSDEQSEELGQAKTTIKQAVEELRSQIELEKLHNEIDDSNDAK
;
A
#
# COMPACT_ATOMS: atom_id res chain seq x y z
N MET A 1 -16.54 45.35 34.24
CA MET A 1 -16.49 46.65 34.96
C MET A 1 -15.11 47.22 34.66
N SER A 2 -14.87 48.35 34.00
CA SER A 2 -15.60 49.53 33.54
C SER A 2 -14.67 50.18 32.48
N SER A 3 -15.06 50.37 31.21
CA SER A 3 -15.51 51.64 30.58
C SER A 3 -14.42 52.75 30.58
N ASN A 4 -14.16 53.61 29.58
CA ASN A 4 -14.86 54.18 28.41
C ASN A 4 -13.79 54.84 27.49
N GLY A 5 -13.93 54.87 26.15
CA GLY A 5 -14.41 56.03 25.35
C GLY A 5 -13.22 56.76 24.66
N GLY A 6 -13.22 57.32 23.44
CA GLY A 6 -14.19 57.65 22.39
C GLY A 6 -13.65 58.85 21.55
N ALA A 7 -14.16 59.04 20.32
CA ALA A 7 -14.06 60.22 19.42
C ALA A 7 -12.85 60.33 18.44
N LEU A 8 -13.02 60.25 17.10
CA LEU A 8 -13.49 61.26 16.08
C LEU A 8 -12.42 62.35 15.80
N GLY A 9 -12.00 62.76 14.60
CA GLY A 9 -12.34 62.47 13.20
C GLY A 9 -11.57 63.39 12.20
N THR A 10 -11.86 63.22 10.89
CA THR A 10 -11.86 64.19 9.76
C THR A 10 -10.58 64.74 9.07
N GLY A 11 -10.53 64.57 7.72
CA GLY A 11 -10.16 65.58 6.70
C GLY A 11 -8.69 65.64 6.23
N SER A 12 -8.31 65.13 5.05
CA SER A 12 -8.38 65.76 3.70
C SER A 12 -7.23 66.73 3.38
N TYR A 13 -6.33 66.37 2.45
CA TYR A 13 -6.08 67.04 1.15
C TYR A 13 -4.77 66.56 0.48
N ASP A 14 -4.91 66.23 -0.81
CA ASP A 14 -3.90 65.99 -1.84
C ASP A 14 -3.12 67.26 -2.21
N GLU A 15 -1.88 67.08 -2.71
CA GLU A 15 -1.31 67.67 -3.95
C GLU A 15 0.16 67.17 -4.04
N GLY A 16 0.56 66.38 -5.04
CA GLY A 16 0.90 66.83 -6.40
C GLY A 16 2.44 66.96 -6.51
N VAL A 17 3.20 66.66 -7.57
CA VAL A 17 2.96 66.52 -9.01
C VAL A 17 4.28 65.97 -9.62
N ALA A 18 4.18 64.90 -10.45
CA ALA A 18 4.77 64.69 -11.79
C ALA A 18 6.31 64.87 -12.03
N LYS A 19 7.00 64.37 -13.07
CA LYS A 19 6.86 63.51 -14.26
C LYS A 19 8.17 63.79 -15.03
N ALA A 20 8.84 62.79 -15.63
CA ALA A 20 9.49 62.98 -16.93
C ALA A 20 9.83 61.64 -17.59
N THR A 21 9.28 61.45 -18.78
CA THR A 21 9.49 60.38 -19.77
C THR A 21 10.48 60.87 -20.84
N VAL A 22 11.09 59.98 -21.64
CA VAL A 22 11.27 59.99 -23.14
C VAL A 22 12.21 58.81 -23.52
N ALA A 23 11.71 57.73 -24.17
CA ALA A 23 11.71 57.37 -25.62
C ALA A 23 13.10 56.95 -26.21
N SER A 24 13.36 55.68 -26.58
CA SER A 24 13.00 54.92 -27.82
C SER A 24 13.96 55.10 -29.01
N MET A 25 14.64 54.03 -29.46
CA MET A 25 14.72 53.55 -30.88
C MET A 25 15.61 52.27 -31.07
N ASN A 26 14.97 51.22 -31.62
CA ASN A 26 15.34 50.18 -32.63
C ASN A 26 16.82 49.92 -33.02
N ASP A 27 17.29 48.77 -33.52
CA ASP A 27 16.74 47.47 -33.97
C ASP A 27 17.95 46.51 -34.16
N THR A 28 17.82 45.21 -33.86
CA THR A 28 18.25 44.06 -34.70
C THR A 28 17.98 42.74 -33.98
N SER A 29 17.27 41.84 -34.65
CA SER A 29 16.90 40.47 -34.24
C SER A 29 17.87 39.44 -34.85
N PRO A 30 17.61 38.12 -34.78
CA PRO A 30 17.71 37.22 -33.63
C PRO A 30 18.70 36.06 -33.90
N ILE A 31 19.33 35.46 -32.87
CA ILE A 31 19.94 34.13 -33.00
C ILE A 31 19.14 33.15 -32.14
N SER A 32 18.28 32.40 -32.82
CA SER A 32 17.66 31.17 -32.36
C SER A 32 18.69 30.04 -32.26
N SER A 33 18.69 29.28 -31.16
CA SER A 33 18.57 27.81 -31.15
C SER A 33 19.12 27.20 -29.85
N SER A 34 18.25 26.98 -28.88
CA SER A 34 18.34 25.80 -28.00
C SER A 34 16.95 25.51 -27.46
N ASP A 35 16.39 24.37 -27.88
CA ASP A 35 15.07 23.88 -27.52
C ASP A 35 14.70 24.09 -26.03
N PRO A 36 13.56 24.74 -25.71
CA PRO A 36 13.04 24.82 -24.34
C PRO A 36 12.82 23.42 -23.73
N ASN A 37 12.52 22.44 -24.59
CA ASN A 37 12.30 21.04 -24.21
C ASN A 37 13.55 20.38 -23.62
N ILE A 38 14.77 20.73 -24.06
CA ILE A 38 16.01 20.11 -23.59
C ILE A 38 16.44 20.70 -22.22
N ALA A 39 16.14 21.97 -21.99
CA ALA A 39 16.36 22.62 -20.68
C ALA A 39 15.34 22.14 -19.63
N GLU A 40 14.07 21.93 -20.02
CA GLU A 40 13.06 21.29 -19.19
C GLU A 40 13.43 19.84 -18.86
N GLU A 41 13.88 19.06 -19.85
CA GLU A 41 14.27 17.66 -19.66
C GLU A 41 15.50 17.52 -18.73
N LYS A 42 16.50 18.42 -18.84
CA LYS A 42 17.64 18.45 -17.91
C LYS A 42 17.24 18.86 -16.48
N GLY A 43 16.31 19.80 -16.32
CA GLY A 43 15.73 20.16 -15.02
C GLY A 43 14.88 19.04 -14.41
N GLU A 44 14.16 18.29 -15.24
CA GLU A 44 13.37 17.12 -14.89
C GLU A 44 14.27 15.97 -14.41
N VAL A 45 15.39 15.71 -15.11
CA VAL A 45 16.40 14.69 -14.73
C VAL A 45 17.03 14.96 -13.37
N VAL A 46 17.36 16.23 -13.06
CA VAL A 46 17.98 16.59 -11.76
C VAL A 46 16.97 16.50 -10.62
N SER A 47 15.72 16.92 -10.82
CA SER A 47 14.69 16.90 -9.77
C SER A 47 14.18 15.49 -9.45
N VAL A 48 14.03 14.62 -10.46
CA VAL A 48 13.59 13.23 -10.27
C VAL A 48 14.72 12.38 -9.68
N ARG A 49 15.99 12.62 -10.07
CA ARG A 49 17.15 11.99 -9.42
C ARG A 49 17.24 12.40 -7.95
N ARG A 50 16.93 13.66 -7.61
CA ARG A 50 16.83 14.10 -6.21
C ARG A 50 15.68 13.40 -5.47
N MET A 51 14.58 13.06 -6.16
CA MET A 51 13.45 12.31 -5.58
C MET A 51 13.76 10.81 -5.35
N SER A 52 14.46 10.16 -6.29
CA SER A 52 14.89 8.74 -6.15
C SER A 52 16.06 8.56 -5.19
N VAL A 53 16.91 9.59 -5.04
CA VAL A 53 18.00 9.62 -4.05
C VAL A 53 17.46 10.02 -2.67
N ALA A 54 16.49 10.94 -2.58
CA ALA A 54 15.82 11.30 -1.32
C ALA A 54 15.05 10.13 -0.68
N THR A 55 14.56 9.16 -1.47
CA THR A 55 14.02 7.91 -0.92
C THR A 55 15.08 7.04 -0.22
N SER A 56 16.37 7.33 -0.39
CA SER A 56 17.47 6.63 0.29
C SER A 56 18.14 7.42 1.42
N GLU A 57 17.92 8.75 1.51
CA GLU A 57 18.62 9.63 2.47
C GLU A 57 17.79 10.04 3.70
N TYR A 58 16.47 9.85 3.71
CA TYR A 58 15.65 10.07 4.91
C TYR A 58 15.32 8.75 5.59
N SER A 59 15.61 8.66 6.90
CA SER A 59 15.02 7.65 7.78
C SER A 59 13.50 7.66 7.58
N THR A 60 12.93 6.59 7.01
CA THR A 60 11.48 6.43 6.72
C THR A 60 10.59 6.58 7.97
N GLY A 61 11.21 6.69 9.14
CA GLY A 61 10.58 6.91 10.43
C GLY A 61 10.26 8.36 10.75
N ASP A 62 11.10 9.30 10.32
CA ASP A 62 11.13 10.67 10.87
C ASP A 62 10.25 11.66 10.09
N PRO A 63 9.66 12.68 10.75
CA PRO A 63 8.87 13.71 10.07
C PRO A 63 9.68 14.44 9.01
N PHE A 64 9.03 14.77 7.89
CA PHE A 64 9.63 15.59 6.84
C PHE A 64 10.07 16.96 7.39
N PRO A 65 11.16 17.55 6.87
CA PRO A 65 11.54 18.91 7.23
C PRO A 65 10.44 19.89 6.84
N GLU A 66 10.23 20.90 7.69
CA GLU A 66 9.34 22.03 7.38
C GLU A 66 9.86 22.80 6.17
N ASP A 67 8.92 23.19 5.32
CA ASP A 67 9.22 24.05 4.19
C ASP A 67 9.17 25.50 4.67
N PRO A 68 10.28 26.26 4.63
CA PRO A 68 10.31 27.65 5.11
C PRO A 68 9.34 28.57 4.36
N ASP A 69 8.93 28.20 3.14
CA ASP A 69 7.98 28.98 2.33
C ASP A 69 6.51 28.56 2.57
N SER A 70 6.25 27.55 3.41
CA SER A 70 4.89 27.07 3.68
C SER A 70 4.14 27.94 4.69
N GLN A 71 2.90 28.31 4.37
CA GLN A 71 2.03 29.04 5.30
C GLN A 71 1.63 28.15 6.48
N GLU A 72 1.61 28.72 7.68
CA GLU A 72 1.12 28.01 8.87
C GLU A 72 -0.38 27.69 8.74
N GLU A 73 -0.71 26.40 8.77
CA GLU A 73 -2.09 25.91 8.75
C GLU A 73 -2.69 25.95 10.18
N ALA A 74 -3.18 27.11 10.59
CA ALA A 74 -3.85 27.29 11.90
C ALA A 74 -5.10 26.41 12.06
N GLN A 75 -5.83 26.15 10.96
CA GLN A 75 -7.00 25.28 10.94
C GLN A 75 -6.81 24.12 9.95
N GLN A 76 -6.49 22.94 10.49
CA GLN A 76 -6.28 21.71 9.70
C GLN A 76 -7.59 20.92 9.53
N PHE A 77 -8.55 21.08 10.46
CA PHE A 77 -9.88 20.47 10.39
C PHE A 77 -10.85 21.42 9.69
N THR A 78 -11.24 21.10 8.46
CA THR A 78 -12.21 21.90 7.70
C THR A 78 -13.40 21.05 7.30
N VAL A 79 -14.59 21.68 7.25
CA VAL A 79 -15.82 21.00 6.82
C VAL A 79 -15.68 20.52 5.38
N ARG A 80 -15.06 21.32 4.49
CA ARG A 80 -14.81 20.94 3.10
C ARG A 80 -13.95 19.68 2.98
N ALA A 81 -12.87 19.56 3.75
CA ALA A 81 -11.97 18.41 3.69
C ALA A 81 -12.67 17.14 4.17
N VAL A 82 -13.43 17.23 5.27
CA VAL A 82 -14.17 16.09 5.81
C VAL A 82 -15.31 15.67 4.87
N LEU A 83 -16.07 16.61 4.31
CA LEU A 83 -17.15 16.30 3.36
C LEU A 83 -16.62 15.65 2.08
N VAL A 84 -15.59 16.23 1.45
CA VAL A 84 -14.96 15.64 0.26
C VAL A 84 -14.37 14.27 0.59
N GLY A 85 -13.68 14.16 1.72
CA GLY A 85 -13.14 12.90 2.22
C GLY A 85 -14.23 11.84 2.37
N CYS A 86 -15.34 12.14 3.04
CA CYS A 86 -16.46 11.22 3.21
C CYS A 86 -17.11 10.80 1.88
N ILE A 87 -17.24 11.71 0.91
CA ILE A 87 -17.78 11.38 -0.43
C ILE A 87 -16.82 10.42 -1.16
N LEU A 88 -15.52 10.73 -1.18
CA LEU A 88 -14.51 9.88 -1.80
C LEU A 88 -14.42 8.52 -1.10
N GLY A 89 -14.48 8.51 0.23
CA GLY A 89 -14.51 7.29 1.02
C GLY A 89 -15.77 6.47 0.79
N GLY A 90 -16.92 7.09 0.52
CA GLY A 90 -18.13 6.38 0.11
C GLY A 90 -17.99 5.64 -1.22
N VAL A 91 -17.28 6.22 -2.20
CA VAL A 91 -16.92 5.52 -3.44
C VAL A 91 -16.04 4.31 -3.15
N ILE A 92 -15.06 4.46 -2.26
CA ILE A 92 -14.17 3.37 -1.86
C ILE A 92 -14.88 2.31 -1.02
N ALA A 93 -15.82 2.68 -0.14
CA ALA A 93 -16.64 1.74 0.61
C ALA A 93 -17.34 0.77 -0.33
N ALA A 94 -17.85 1.30 -1.44
CA ALA A 94 -18.54 0.48 -2.41
C ALA A 94 -17.64 -0.41 -3.25
N ALA A 95 -16.46 0.12 -3.64
CA ALA A 95 -15.42 -0.71 -4.21
C ALA A 95 -15.02 -1.84 -3.24
N ASN A 96 -14.91 -1.56 -1.94
CA ASN A 96 -14.50 -2.52 -0.92
C ASN A 96 -15.56 -3.60 -0.65
N VAL A 97 -16.87 -3.31 -0.69
CA VAL A 97 -17.90 -4.36 -0.60
C VAL A 97 -17.85 -5.26 -1.84
N TYR A 98 -17.78 -4.68 -3.05
CA TYR A 98 -17.70 -5.45 -4.30
C TYR A 98 -16.43 -6.31 -4.38
N LEU A 99 -15.26 -5.71 -4.17
CA LEU A 99 -13.97 -6.41 -4.23
C LEU A 99 -13.82 -7.39 -3.06
N GLY A 100 -14.33 -7.05 -1.88
CA GLY A 100 -14.40 -7.94 -0.73
C GLY A 100 -15.22 -9.20 -1.04
N LEU A 101 -16.39 -9.08 -1.67
CA LEU A 101 -17.19 -10.24 -2.09
C LEU A 101 -16.49 -11.06 -3.19
N LYS A 102 -15.63 -10.46 -4.00
CA LYS A 102 -14.81 -11.18 -4.98
C LYS A 102 -13.61 -11.89 -4.36
N THR A 103 -12.98 -11.33 -3.33
CA THR A 103 -11.65 -11.80 -2.91
C THR A 103 -11.45 -12.02 -1.42
N GLY A 104 -12.28 -11.43 -0.57
CA GLY A 104 -12.21 -11.57 0.89
C GLY A 104 -11.26 -10.61 1.57
N TRP A 105 -10.78 -9.57 0.88
CA TRP A 105 -10.02 -8.47 1.49
C TRP A 105 -10.39 -7.13 0.87
N THR A 106 -10.02 -6.04 1.54
CA THR A 106 -10.31 -4.64 1.17
C THR A 106 -9.04 -3.87 0.84
N PHE A 107 -9.20 -2.68 0.25
CA PHE A 107 -8.08 -1.78 -0.05
C PHE A 107 -8.25 -0.45 0.69
N GLY A 108 -7.14 0.06 1.22
CA GLY A 108 -7.13 1.35 1.91
C GLY A 108 -7.40 2.53 0.98
N ALA A 109 -8.17 3.51 1.43
CA ALA A 109 -8.54 4.69 0.65
C ALA A 109 -7.47 5.79 0.65
N SER A 110 -6.33 5.62 1.32
CA SER A 110 -5.42 6.72 1.63
C SER A 110 -4.81 7.40 0.40
N LEU A 111 -4.33 6.64 -0.58
CA LEU A 111 -3.79 7.19 -1.84
C LEU A 111 -4.89 7.82 -2.71
N PHE A 112 -6.06 7.19 -2.78
CA PHE A 112 -7.20 7.71 -3.53
C PHE A 112 -7.70 9.03 -2.93
N GLY A 113 -7.92 9.05 -1.61
CA GLY A 113 -8.36 10.22 -0.86
C GLY A 113 -7.36 11.37 -0.87
N SER A 114 -6.05 11.08 -0.88
CA SER A 114 -5.03 12.14 -0.98
C SER A 114 -4.91 12.78 -2.36
N ILE A 115 -5.00 12.00 -3.45
CA ILE A 115 -4.88 12.50 -4.82
C ILE A 115 -6.17 13.20 -5.26
N PHE A 116 -7.32 12.54 -5.13
CA PHE A 116 -8.60 13.17 -5.50
C PHE A 116 -9.03 14.24 -4.49
N GLY A 117 -8.69 14.09 -3.21
CA GLY A 117 -8.88 15.15 -2.23
C GLY A 117 -8.19 16.44 -2.69
N PHE A 118 -6.94 16.36 -3.14
CA PHE A 118 -6.25 17.51 -3.75
C PHE A 118 -6.95 18.00 -5.02
N ALA A 119 -7.28 17.09 -5.94
CA ALA A 119 -7.88 17.43 -7.22
C ALA A 119 -9.21 18.20 -7.10
N ILE A 120 -9.97 17.92 -6.04
CA ILE A 120 -11.27 18.54 -5.75
C ILE A 120 -11.09 19.79 -4.88
N LEU A 121 -10.35 19.68 -3.78
CA LEU A 121 -10.19 20.76 -2.80
C LEU A 121 -9.35 21.92 -3.35
N LYS A 122 -8.31 21.68 -4.15
CA LYS A 122 -7.44 22.76 -4.66
C LYS A 122 -8.20 23.74 -5.57
N PRO A 123 -9.05 23.30 -6.54
CA PRO A 123 -9.92 24.22 -7.26
C PRO A 123 -10.99 24.87 -6.38
N LEU A 124 -11.65 24.11 -5.49
CA LEU A 124 -12.65 24.65 -4.55
C LEU A 124 -12.07 25.79 -3.70
N SER A 125 -10.82 25.64 -3.27
CA SER A 125 -10.12 26.63 -2.44
C SER A 125 -9.87 27.96 -3.17
N LYS A 126 -9.77 27.94 -4.51
CA LYS A 126 -9.61 29.12 -5.37
C LYS A 126 -10.96 29.74 -5.80
N ILE A 127 -11.99 28.91 -5.99
CA ILE A 127 -13.28 29.32 -6.58
C ILE A 127 -14.27 29.81 -5.52
N LEU A 128 -14.35 29.16 -4.37
CA LEU A 128 -15.34 29.49 -3.35
C LEU A 128 -14.92 30.73 -2.54
N PRO A 129 -15.88 31.53 -2.05
CA PRO A 129 -15.62 32.56 -1.05
C PRO A 129 -15.08 31.94 0.25
N SER A 130 -14.26 32.66 1.01
CA SER A 130 -13.69 32.19 2.28
C SER A 130 -14.73 31.66 3.28
N GLN A 131 -15.93 32.25 3.28
CA GLN A 131 -17.06 31.84 4.13
C GLN A 131 -17.66 30.47 3.77
N PHE A 132 -17.54 30.03 2.51
CA PHE A 132 -18.10 28.77 2.02
C PHE A 132 -17.03 27.70 1.79
N GLY A 133 -15.84 27.87 2.37
CA GLY A 133 -14.72 26.94 2.20
C GLY A 133 -13.78 27.32 1.06
N GLY A 134 -13.68 28.60 0.69
CA GLY A 134 -12.54 29.16 -0.01
C GLY A 134 -11.33 29.40 0.91
N GLY A 135 -10.14 29.60 0.35
CA GLY A 135 -8.94 29.97 1.11
C GLY A 135 -7.75 29.04 0.86
N TYR A 136 -6.69 29.20 1.66
CA TYR A 136 -5.49 28.37 1.56
C TYR A 136 -5.84 26.88 1.77
N PHE A 137 -5.28 25.99 0.95
CA PHE A 137 -5.40 24.55 1.06
C PHE A 137 -3.99 23.97 1.06
N GLY A 138 -3.61 23.41 2.21
CA GLY A 138 -2.28 22.93 2.50
C GLY A 138 -2.21 21.41 2.70
N PRO A 139 -0.98 20.88 2.86
CA PRO A 139 -0.76 19.45 3.05
C PRO A 139 -1.46 18.89 4.30
N LYS A 140 -1.55 19.62 5.41
CA LYS A 140 -2.16 19.10 6.66
C LYS A 140 -3.67 18.94 6.52
N GLU A 141 -4.34 19.89 5.85
CA GLU A 141 -5.75 19.76 5.48
C GLU A 141 -6.01 18.61 4.50
N ASN A 142 -5.10 18.36 3.54
CA ASN A 142 -5.24 17.21 2.64
C ASN A 142 -5.16 15.87 3.39
N VAL A 143 -4.33 15.76 4.43
CA VAL A 143 -4.30 14.58 5.31
C VAL A 143 -5.63 14.42 6.05
N CYS A 144 -6.27 15.51 6.46
CA CYS A 144 -7.61 15.46 7.07
C CYS A 144 -8.64 14.85 6.09
N CYS A 145 -8.66 15.31 4.84
CA CYS A 145 -9.51 14.74 3.77
C CYS A 145 -9.21 13.26 3.54
N GLN A 146 -7.93 12.90 3.43
CA GLN A 146 -7.48 11.53 3.27
C GLN A 146 -7.92 10.63 4.42
N SER A 147 -7.86 11.11 5.66
CA SER A 147 -8.23 10.34 6.84
C SER A 147 -9.74 10.10 6.93
N ALA A 148 -10.53 11.13 6.60
CA ALA A 148 -11.98 10.99 6.48
C ALA A 148 -12.35 9.98 5.38
N ALA A 149 -11.63 9.98 4.25
CA ALA A 149 -11.84 9.01 3.17
C ALA A 149 -11.50 7.57 3.57
N THR A 150 -10.39 7.35 4.27
CA THR A 150 -10.02 6.02 4.80
C THR A 150 -11.13 5.47 5.69
N ALA A 151 -11.53 6.24 6.72
CA ALA A 151 -12.54 5.78 7.67
C ALA A 151 -13.93 5.60 7.04
N ALA A 152 -14.30 6.44 6.07
CA ALA A 152 -15.56 6.28 5.33
C ALA A 152 -15.60 5.03 4.44
N GLY A 153 -14.42 4.48 4.07
CA GLY A 153 -14.29 3.31 3.19
C GLY A 153 -14.03 1.97 3.87
N SER A 154 -13.86 1.92 5.20
CA SER A 154 -13.18 0.80 5.89
C SER A 154 -14.07 -0.32 6.46
N LEU A 155 -15.40 -0.15 6.57
CA LEU A 155 -16.28 -1.16 7.21
C LEU A 155 -16.89 -2.17 6.23
N GLY A 156 -16.48 -2.14 4.96
CA GLY A 156 -17.03 -3.01 3.91
C GLY A 156 -16.79 -4.50 4.16
N LEU A 157 -15.70 -4.87 4.83
CA LEU A 157 -15.33 -6.28 5.03
C LEU A 157 -16.34 -7.06 5.89
N LEU A 158 -17.06 -6.39 6.80
CA LEU A 158 -18.16 -6.99 7.56
C LEU A 158 -19.23 -7.63 6.65
N PHE A 159 -19.47 -7.01 5.50
CA PHE A 159 -20.48 -7.39 4.52
C PHE A 159 -19.94 -8.28 3.38
N ALA A 160 -18.64 -8.52 3.38
CA ALA A 160 -17.97 -9.48 2.49
C ALA A 160 -17.57 -10.78 3.23
N SER A 161 -17.88 -10.89 4.52
CA SER A 161 -17.45 -11.98 5.40
C SER A 161 -18.59 -12.53 6.27
N GLY A 162 -18.70 -12.06 7.52
CA GLY A 162 -19.56 -12.64 8.53
C GLY A 162 -21.06 -12.42 8.33
N PHE A 163 -21.51 -11.26 7.82
CA PHE A 163 -22.95 -11.03 7.62
C PHE A 163 -23.55 -11.97 6.55
N PRO A 164 -23.02 -12.04 5.32
CA PRO A 164 -23.48 -13.03 4.36
C PRO A 164 -23.43 -14.47 4.90
N ALA A 165 -22.40 -14.81 5.68
CA ALA A 165 -22.26 -16.14 6.28
C ALA A 165 -23.39 -16.42 7.29
N ALA A 166 -23.77 -15.43 8.09
CA ALA A 166 -24.88 -15.53 9.02
C ALA A 166 -26.23 -15.69 8.31
N TYR A 167 -26.45 -15.00 7.17
CA TYR A 167 -27.64 -15.22 6.34
C TYR A 167 -27.65 -16.61 5.67
N GLN A 168 -26.51 -17.06 5.13
CA GLN A 168 -26.40 -18.40 4.54
C GLN A 168 -26.66 -19.54 5.54
N LEU A 169 -26.46 -19.28 6.83
CA LEU A 169 -26.77 -20.20 7.93
C LEU A 169 -28.20 -20.03 8.50
N GLY A 170 -28.97 -19.06 8.01
CA GLY A 170 -30.32 -18.78 8.49
C GLY A 170 -30.38 -18.23 9.92
N LEU A 171 -29.33 -17.51 10.36
CA LEU A 171 -29.18 -17.01 11.74
C LEU A 171 -29.75 -15.60 11.95
N LEU A 172 -30.05 -14.90 10.85
CA LEU A 172 -30.61 -13.54 10.84
C LEU A 172 -32.03 -13.54 10.25
N GLY A 173 -32.60 -12.36 10.03
CA GLY A 173 -33.91 -12.22 9.41
C GLY A 173 -33.96 -12.73 7.97
N LYS A 174 -35.12 -12.61 7.32
CA LYS A 174 -35.32 -13.17 5.97
C LYS A 174 -34.50 -12.45 4.90
N SER A 175 -34.22 -11.17 5.10
CA SER A 175 -33.43 -10.38 4.18
C SER A 175 -32.62 -9.30 4.89
N PRO A 176 -31.44 -8.92 4.35
CA PRO A 176 -30.68 -7.77 4.82
C PRO A 176 -31.45 -6.46 4.87
N LYS A 177 -32.47 -6.31 4.02
CA LYS A 177 -33.34 -5.13 3.97
C LYS A 177 -34.24 -5.03 5.19
N GLU A 178 -34.80 -6.15 5.66
CA GLU A 178 -35.60 -6.19 6.88
C GLU A 178 -34.74 -5.92 8.13
N ASP A 179 -33.50 -6.41 8.12
CA ASP A 179 -32.53 -6.23 9.21
C ASP A 179 -31.75 -4.91 9.14
N PHE A 180 -32.10 -3.97 8.25
CA PHE A 180 -31.29 -2.77 7.98
C PHE A 180 -30.87 -2.00 9.25
N ALA A 181 -31.80 -1.80 10.18
CA ALA A 181 -31.52 -1.14 11.46
C ALA A 181 -30.57 -1.96 12.34
N LYS A 182 -30.74 -3.29 12.36
CA LYS A 182 -29.90 -4.24 13.11
C LYS A 182 -28.47 -4.33 12.56
N LEU A 183 -28.33 -4.19 11.25
CA LEU A 183 -27.02 -4.11 10.59
C LEU A 183 -26.33 -2.76 10.88
N ILE A 184 -27.06 -1.65 10.86
CA ILE A 184 -26.52 -0.32 11.23
C ILE A 184 -25.99 -0.30 12.66
N THR A 185 -26.78 -0.78 13.63
CA THR A 185 -26.39 -0.77 15.03
C THR A 185 -25.17 -1.63 15.30
N PHE A 186 -25.08 -2.81 14.68
CA PHE A 186 -23.89 -3.66 14.80
C PHE A 186 -22.65 -3.04 14.14
N THR A 187 -22.82 -2.44 12.96
CA THR A 187 -21.74 -1.73 12.27
C THR A 187 -21.25 -0.54 13.10
N ALA A 188 -22.16 0.16 13.78
CA ALA A 188 -21.83 1.22 14.73
C ALA A 188 -21.06 0.72 15.95
N CYS A 189 -21.34 -0.51 16.44
CA CYS A 189 -20.49 -1.14 17.46
C CYS A 189 -19.06 -1.27 16.94
N CYS A 190 -18.90 -1.81 15.73
CA CYS A 190 -17.61 -2.12 15.12
C CYS A 190 -16.79 -0.92 14.66
N ALA A 191 -17.42 0.24 14.44
CA ALA A 191 -16.79 1.40 13.84
C ALA A 191 -15.68 2.03 14.70
N TYR A 192 -15.81 2.05 16.03
CA TYR A 192 -15.08 3.01 16.87
C TYR A 192 -14.03 2.40 17.82
N TYR A 193 -14.22 1.21 18.41
CA TYR A 193 -13.27 0.72 19.42
C TYR A 193 -11.85 0.49 18.87
N GLY A 194 -11.73 0.01 17.62
CA GLY A 194 -10.42 -0.14 16.95
C GLY A 194 -9.67 1.20 16.82
N MET A 195 -10.40 2.29 16.56
CA MET A 195 -9.85 3.64 16.52
C MET A 195 -9.34 4.09 17.88
N PHE A 196 -10.10 3.83 18.95
CA PHE A 196 -9.66 4.16 20.31
C PHE A 196 -8.45 3.33 20.75
N PHE A 197 -8.34 2.07 20.31
CA PHE A 197 -7.15 1.25 20.54
C PHE A 197 -5.91 1.83 19.83
N ALA A 198 -6.06 2.36 18.62
CA ALA A 198 -4.95 2.90 17.85
C ALA A 198 -4.28 4.13 18.49
N ILE A 199 -5.01 4.97 19.23
CA ILE A 199 -4.47 6.20 19.83
C ILE A 199 -3.27 5.95 20.76
N PRO A 200 -3.37 5.12 21.82
CA PRO A 200 -2.21 4.79 22.64
C PRO A 200 -1.13 4.01 21.86
N LEU A 201 -1.51 3.27 20.83
CA LEU A 201 -0.58 2.51 20.00
C LEU A 201 0.27 3.38 19.08
N ARG A 202 -0.16 4.62 18.76
CA ARG A 202 0.64 5.56 17.94
C ARG A 202 2.01 5.81 18.53
N LYS A 203 2.11 6.07 19.84
CA LYS A 203 3.40 6.36 20.48
C LYS A 203 4.36 5.17 20.39
N LEU A 204 3.80 3.96 20.42
CA LEU A 204 4.56 2.72 20.27
C LEU A 204 4.99 2.46 18.83
N TYR A 205 4.05 2.39 17.88
CA TYR A 205 4.33 1.93 16.51
C TYR A 205 4.85 3.02 15.57
N VAL A 206 4.32 4.24 15.69
CA VAL A 206 4.68 5.36 14.81
C VAL A 206 5.91 6.08 15.34
N VAL A 207 5.93 6.44 16.62
CA VAL A 207 7.00 7.29 17.20
C VAL A 207 8.21 6.47 17.65
N LYS A 208 8.00 5.40 18.45
CA LYS A 208 9.09 4.61 19.03
C LYS A 208 9.68 3.58 18.07
N GLN A 209 8.83 2.73 17.51
CA GLN A 209 9.26 1.66 16.61
C GLN A 209 9.50 2.16 15.17
N LYS A 210 8.97 3.33 14.82
CA LYS A 210 9.11 3.95 13.50
C LYS A 210 8.74 2.98 12.37
N LEU A 211 7.66 2.22 12.57
CA LEU A 211 7.15 1.34 11.52
C LEU A 211 6.84 2.15 10.26
N VAL A 212 7.02 1.49 9.12
CA VAL A 212 6.97 2.16 7.81
C VAL A 212 5.53 2.49 7.43
N PHE A 213 4.58 1.58 7.64
CA PHE A 213 3.22 1.62 7.06
C PHE A 213 3.29 2.02 5.57
N PRO A 214 3.64 1.10 4.67
CA PRO A 214 4.00 1.43 3.29
C PRO A 214 2.98 2.30 2.54
N SER A 215 1.67 1.99 2.60
CA SER A 215 0.64 2.83 1.98
C SER A 215 0.56 4.23 2.61
N ALA A 216 0.65 4.34 3.93
CA ALA A 216 0.60 5.62 4.63
C ALA A 216 1.82 6.49 4.30
N THR A 217 3.01 5.90 4.27
CA THR A 217 4.23 6.60 3.84
C THR A 217 4.14 7.03 2.38
N ALA A 218 3.61 6.18 1.49
CA ALA A 218 3.37 6.55 0.09
C ALA A 218 2.34 7.69 -0.05
N ALA A 219 1.27 7.69 0.75
CA ALA A 219 0.31 8.78 0.82
C ALA A 219 0.97 10.07 1.31
N ALA A 220 1.80 10.02 2.34
CA ALA A 220 2.53 11.18 2.86
C ALA A 220 3.46 11.80 1.81
N HIS A 221 4.26 10.98 1.10
CA HIS A 221 5.09 11.43 -0.01
C HIS A 221 4.27 12.01 -1.15
N THR A 222 3.11 11.41 -1.44
CA THR A 222 2.21 11.88 -2.49
C THR A 222 1.63 13.25 -2.13
N ILE A 223 1.07 13.42 -0.93
CA ILE A 223 0.56 14.71 -0.44
C ILE A 223 1.65 15.77 -0.47
N ARG A 224 2.85 15.45 0.03
CA ARG A 224 3.99 16.37 0.00
C ARG A 224 4.33 16.81 -1.42
N SER A 225 4.45 15.85 -2.36
CA SER A 225 4.79 16.15 -3.76
C SER A 225 3.78 17.03 -4.50
N MET A 226 2.54 17.11 -4.01
CA MET A 226 1.48 17.93 -4.61
C MET A 226 1.37 19.32 -3.98
N HIS A 227 1.97 19.54 -2.81
CA HIS A 227 1.93 20.83 -2.10
C HIS A 227 3.27 21.55 -2.04
N VAL A 228 4.39 20.81 -2.06
CA VAL A 228 5.73 21.34 -1.78
C VAL A 228 6.60 21.25 -3.03
N GLY A 229 7.24 22.36 -3.38
CA GLY A 229 8.22 22.47 -4.47
C GLY A 229 7.69 23.16 -5.74
N LYS A 230 8.62 23.68 -6.54
CA LYS A 230 8.32 24.47 -7.76
C LYS A 230 7.45 23.73 -8.80
N ASN A 231 7.56 22.41 -8.86
CA ASN A 231 6.81 21.57 -9.82
C ASN A 231 5.59 20.88 -9.19
N ALA A 232 5.16 21.27 -7.98
CA ALA A 232 4.10 20.60 -7.25
C ALA A 232 2.76 20.58 -8.00
N GLU A 233 2.39 21.69 -8.66
CA GLU A 233 1.15 21.78 -9.44
C GLU A 233 1.19 20.87 -10.68
N VAL A 234 2.34 20.76 -11.34
CA VAL A 234 2.54 19.87 -12.49
C VAL A 234 2.46 18.40 -12.06
N TYR A 235 3.13 18.03 -10.97
CA TYR A 235 3.08 16.66 -10.45
C TYR A 235 1.67 16.28 -9.98
N ALA A 236 0.97 17.19 -9.31
CA ALA A 236 -0.42 16.98 -8.93
C ALA A 236 -1.30 16.76 -10.16
N ARG A 237 -1.19 17.60 -11.19
CA ARG A 237 -1.97 17.47 -12.42
C ARG A 237 -1.67 16.15 -13.14
N LYS A 238 -0.40 15.76 -13.27
CA LYS A 238 0.01 14.48 -13.88
C LYS A 238 -0.57 13.28 -13.12
N LYS A 239 -0.47 13.25 -11.78
CA LYS A 239 -1.01 12.17 -10.93
C LYS A 239 -2.53 12.10 -10.97
N THR A 240 -3.20 13.24 -10.82
CA THR A 240 -4.66 13.33 -10.88
C THR A 240 -5.20 12.88 -12.23
N ASN A 241 -4.60 13.33 -13.33
CA ASN A 241 -5.03 12.93 -14.68
C ASN A 241 -4.83 11.43 -14.90
N ALA A 242 -3.69 10.86 -14.50
CA ALA A 242 -3.45 9.42 -14.64
C ALA A 242 -4.46 8.60 -13.83
N LEU A 243 -4.76 9.02 -12.59
CA LEU A 243 -5.76 8.38 -11.75
C LEU A 243 -7.16 8.50 -12.37
N ALA A 244 -7.58 9.69 -12.79
CA ALA A 244 -8.89 9.94 -13.38
C ALA A 244 -9.10 9.17 -14.68
N VAL A 245 -8.08 9.10 -15.55
CA VAL A 245 -8.13 8.31 -16.79
C VAL A 245 -8.21 6.83 -16.47
N ALA A 246 -7.36 6.30 -15.58
CA ALA A 246 -7.41 4.89 -15.20
C ALA A 246 -8.75 4.52 -14.56
N PHE A 247 -9.31 5.41 -13.72
CA PHE A 247 -10.62 5.28 -13.11
C PHE A 247 -11.74 5.25 -14.15
N ALA A 248 -11.76 6.22 -15.07
CA ALA A 248 -12.76 6.31 -16.15
C ALA A 248 -12.68 5.10 -17.09
N LEU A 249 -11.48 4.66 -17.46
CA LEU A 249 -11.29 3.48 -18.30
C LEU A 249 -11.76 2.22 -17.57
N ALA A 250 -11.43 2.05 -16.29
CA ALA A 250 -11.82 0.86 -15.52
C ALA A 250 -13.33 0.78 -15.27
N ILE A 251 -14.00 1.90 -14.95
CA ILE A 251 -15.46 1.92 -14.79
C ILE A 251 -16.16 1.64 -16.12
N THR A 252 -15.74 2.29 -17.21
CA THR A 252 -16.32 2.06 -18.54
C THR A 252 -16.09 0.62 -18.98
N TRP A 253 -14.88 0.10 -18.81
CA TRP A 253 -14.56 -1.28 -19.12
C TRP A 253 -15.43 -2.26 -18.34
N ARG A 254 -15.57 -2.09 -17.02
CA ARG A 254 -16.42 -2.96 -16.21
C ARG A 254 -17.89 -2.90 -16.61
N CYS A 255 -18.43 -1.71 -16.89
CA CYS A 255 -19.84 -1.57 -17.29
C CYS A 255 -20.12 -2.14 -18.68
N VAL A 256 -19.23 -1.91 -19.65
CA VAL A 256 -19.42 -2.34 -21.04
C VAL A 256 -19.17 -3.84 -21.19
N SER A 257 -18.15 -4.37 -20.53
CA SER A 257 -17.78 -5.79 -20.60
C SER A 257 -18.89 -6.73 -20.13
N GLU A 258 -19.78 -6.28 -19.24
CA GLU A 258 -20.93 -7.05 -18.78
C GLU A 258 -21.87 -7.47 -19.90
N TYR A 259 -21.93 -6.71 -21.00
CA TYR A 259 -22.80 -7.03 -22.14
C TYR A 259 -22.22 -8.09 -23.08
N ALA A 260 -20.89 -8.32 -23.05
CA ALA A 260 -20.26 -9.39 -23.82
C ALA A 260 -19.07 -10.01 -23.04
N PRO A 261 -19.35 -10.71 -21.93
CA PRO A 261 -18.30 -11.20 -21.03
C PRO A 261 -17.35 -12.18 -21.73
N GLY A 262 -17.84 -13.09 -22.59
CA GLY A 262 -17.00 -14.04 -23.32
C GLY A 262 -16.02 -13.44 -24.34
N ILE A 263 -16.11 -12.13 -24.61
CA ILE A 263 -15.21 -11.40 -25.51
C ILE A 263 -14.41 -10.34 -24.77
N MET A 264 -15.02 -9.65 -23.80
CA MET A 264 -14.40 -8.49 -23.14
C MET A 264 -13.94 -8.78 -21.71
N TRP A 265 -14.56 -9.72 -21.00
CA TRP A 265 -14.26 -9.98 -19.59
C TRP A 265 -13.52 -11.30 -19.40
N ASP A 266 -14.19 -12.41 -19.71
CA ASP A 266 -13.74 -13.78 -19.46
C ASP A 266 -13.32 -14.45 -20.78
N TRP A 267 -12.02 -14.65 -20.92
CA TRP A 267 -11.41 -15.29 -22.08
C TRP A 267 -11.24 -16.78 -21.82
N HIS A 268 -12.23 -17.55 -22.26
CA HIS A 268 -12.25 -19.01 -22.25
C HIS A 268 -11.38 -19.58 -23.38
N TRP A 269 -10.07 -19.40 -23.27
CA TRP A 269 -9.11 -19.87 -24.27
C TRP A 269 -9.11 -21.41 -24.35
N GLY A 270 -9.30 -22.11 -23.23
CA GLY A 270 -9.42 -23.56 -23.18
C GLY A 270 -10.59 -24.08 -24.02
N TRP A 271 -11.77 -23.50 -23.83
CA TRP A 271 -12.96 -23.75 -24.65
C TRP A 271 -12.76 -23.39 -26.12
N THR A 272 -12.08 -22.28 -26.40
CA THR A 272 -11.81 -21.84 -27.78
C THR A 272 -10.93 -22.84 -28.52
N PHE A 273 -9.85 -23.32 -27.91
CA PHE A 273 -8.99 -24.34 -28.50
C PHE A 273 -9.68 -25.72 -28.57
N TYR A 274 -10.52 -26.05 -27.60
CA TYR A 274 -11.35 -27.26 -27.66
C TYR A 274 -12.22 -27.28 -28.92
N ARG A 275 -12.89 -26.17 -29.24
CA ARG A 275 -13.69 -26.02 -30.48
C ARG A 275 -12.85 -26.07 -31.75
N LEU A 276 -11.57 -25.72 -31.68
CA LEU A 276 -10.61 -25.83 -32.80
C LEU A 276 -10.01 -27.24 -32.95
N GLY A 277 -10.47 -28.22 -32.17
CA GLY A 277 -10.06 -29.63 -32.26
C GLY A 277 -8.98 -30.05 -31.24
N TRP A 278 -8.53 -29.15 -30.36
CA TRP A 278 -7.57 -29.49 -29.30
C TRP A 278 -8.30 -29.96 -28.04
N HIS A 279 -8.80 -31.20 -28.09
CA HIS A 279 -9.69 -31.74 -27.04
C HIS A 279 -9.08 -31.77 -25.63
N GLY A 280 -7.75 -31.82 -25.49
CA GLY A 280 -7.07 -31.77 -24.19
C GLY A 280 -7.17 -30.42 -23.46
N MET A 281 -7.52 -29.33 -24.13
CA MET A 281 -7.64 -28.01 -23.50
C MET A 281 -8.90 -27.86 -22.63
N ILE A 282 -9.85 -28.80 -22.74
CA ILE A 282 -11.04 -28.85 -21.87
C ILE A 282 -10.66 -29.06 -20.40
N TYR A 283 -9.53 -29.70 -20.10
CA TYR A 283 -9.08 -29.87 -18.72
C TYR A 283 -8.73 -28.53 -18.07
N ALA A 284 -8.10 -27.61 -18.80
CA ALA A 284 -7.82 -26.27 -18.29
C ALA A 284 -9.13 -25.51 -18.01
N GLU A 285 -10.10 -25.66 -18.92
CA GLU A 285 -11.43 -25.06 -18.81
C GLU A 285 -12.21 -25.60 -17.59
N ASN A 286 -12.20 -26.91 -17.35
CA ASN A 286 -12.89 -27.57 -16.22
C ASN A 286 -12.37 -27.10 -14.85
N TRP A 287 -11.09 -26.72 -14.78
CA TRP A 287 -10.46 -26.15 -13.58
C TRP A 287 -10.47 -24.62 -13.57
N ASN A 288 -11.28 -23.99 -14.44
CA ASN A 288 -11.46 -22.55 -14.54
C ASN A 288 -10.14 -21.79 -14.70
N TRP A 289 -9.20 -22.33 -15.50
CA TRP A 289 -8.00 -21.62 -15.96
C TRP A 289 -8.36 -20.67 -17.11
N VAL A 290 -9.20 -19.70 -16.79
CA VAL A 290 -9.70 -18.67 -17.71
C VAL A 290 -8.91 -17.38 -17.47
N TRP A 291 -8.81 -16.52 -18.49
CA TRP A 291 -8.22 -15.20 -18.31
C TRP A 291 -9.30 -14.14 -18.14
N GLU A 292 -9.30 -13.44 -17.01
CA GLU A 292 -10.25 -12.35 -16.74
C GLU A 292 -9.56 -11.00 -16.86
N TRP A 293 -10.08 -10.10 -17.71
CA TRP A 293 -9.59 -8.73 -17.85
C TRP A 293 -10.14 -7.82 -16.75
N THR A 294 -9.76 -8.09 -15.50
CA THR A 294 -10.15 -7.32 -14.31
C THR A 294 -9.15 -6.19 -14.02
N PRO A 295 -9.50 -4.91 -14.26
CA PRO A 295 -8.62 -3.80 -13.95
C PRO A 295 -8.26 -3.73 -12.47
N ALA A 296 -9.20 -4.05 -11.56
CA ALA A 296 -8.90 -4.01 -10.13
C ALA A 296 -7.76 -4.95 -9.79
N PHE A 297 -7.82 -6.24 -10.13
CA PHE A 297 -6.80 -7.19 -9.71
C PHE A 297 -5.46 -7.02 -10.44
N ILE A 298 -5.47 -6.50 -11.67
CA ILE A 298 -4.24 -6.03 -12.32
C ILE A 298 -3.66 -4.84 -11.54
N GLY A 299 -4.50 -3.87 -11.16
CA GLY A 299 -4.12 -2.73 -10.33
C GLY A 299 -3.59 -3.13 -8.96
N VAL A 300 -4.18 -4.15 -8.32
CA VAL A 300 -3.67 -4.75 -7.09
C VAL A 300 -2.28 -5.32 -7.33
N GLY A 301 -2.10 -6.07 -8.41
CA GLY A 301 -0.79 -6.58 -8.85
C GLY A 301 0.27 -5.49 -8.97
N LEU A 302 -0.09 -4.30 -9.47
CA LEU A 302 0.83 -3.15 -9.57
C LEU A 302 1.31 -2.65 -8.19
N LEU A 303 0.49 -2.82 -7.15
CA LEU A 303 0.77 -2.37 -5.78
C LEU A 303 1.41 -3.43 -4.91
N VAL A 304 1.03 -4.69 -5.09
CA VAL A 304 1.53 -5.79 -4.26
C VAL A 304 2.95 -6.19 -4.68
N GLY A 305 3.80 -6.43 -3.69
CA GLY A 305 5.15 -6.91 -3.96
C GLY A 305 5.15 -8.25 -4.71
N PRO A 306 6.19 -8.52 -5.53
CA PRO A 306 6.24 -9.73 -6.35
C PRO A 306 6.16 -11.02 -5.53
N ASN A 307 6.69 -11.03 -4.31
CA ASN A 307 6.59 -12.17 -3.41
C ASN A 307 5.12 -12.55 -3.13
N SER A 308 4.27 -11.59 -2.74
CA SER A 308 2.85 -11.86 -2.47
C SER A 308 2.10 -12.27 -3.72
N ALA A 309 2.32 -11.58 -4.85
CA ALA A 309 1.65 -11.86 -6.12
C ALA A 309 1.97 -13.27 -6.66
N TYR A 310 3.26 -13.63 -6.71
CA TYR A 310 3.66 -14.96 -7.19
C TYR A 310 3.36 -16.07 -6.20
N SER A 311 3.35 -15.79 -4.89
CA SER A 311 2.89 -16.77 -3.90
C SER A 311 1.39 -17.02 -4.03
N PHE A 312 0.60 -15.98 -4.32
CA PHE A 312 -0.84 -16.11 -4.56
C PHE A 312 -1.12 -16.98 -5.80
N SER A 313 -0.47 -16.67 -6.93
CA SER A 313 -0.51 -17.51 -8.14
C SER A 313 0.01 -18.94 -7.90
N GLY A 314 1.13 -19.09 -7.19
CA GLY A 314 1.71 -20.39 -6.86
C GLY A 314 0.79 -21.23 -5.98
N GLY A 315 0.07 -20.60 -5.05
CA GLY A 315 -0.99 -21.22 -4.26
C GLY A 315 -2.14 -21.71 -5.14
N ALA A 316 -2.55 -20.93 -6.15
CA ALA A 316 -3.62 -21.30 -7.08
C ALA A 316 -3.21 -22.50 -7.95
N VAL A 317 -1.97 -22.52 -8.46
CA VAL A 317 -1.41 -23.67 -9.18
C VAL A 317 -1.37 -24.90 -8.28
N LEU A 318 -0.92 -24.76 -7.03
CA LEU A 318 -0.87 -25.88 -6.10
C LEU A 318 -2.26 -26.42 -5.76
N ALA A 319 -3.22 -25.56 -5.45
CA ALA A 319 -4.58 -25.95 -5.07
C ALA A 319 -5.37 -26.51 -6.25
N TRP A 320 -5.47 -25.75 -7.34
CA TRP A 320 -6.40 -26.01 -8.45
C TRP A 320 -5.74 -26.62 -9.68
N GLY A 321 -4.41 -26.51 -9.80
CA GLY A 321 -3.64 -27.14 -10.87
C GLY A 321 -3.04 -28.51 -10.50
N ILE A 322 -2.86 -28.79 -9.21
CA ILE A 322 -2.20 -30.03 -8.74
C ILE A 322 -3.10 -30.81 -7.78
N ILE A 323 -3.45 -30.24 -6.62
CA ILE A 323 -4.19 -30.95 -5.57
C ILE A 323 -5.61 -31.30 -6.06
N GLY A 324 -6.35 -30.35 -6.61
CA GLY A 324 -7.69 -30.55 -7.14
C GLY A 324 -7.77 -31.73 -8.14
N PRO A 325 -7.00 -31.70 -9.24
CA PRO A 325 -6.95 -32.82 -10.19
C PRO A 325 -6.55 -34.15 -9.53
N ALA A 326 -5.60 -34.13 -8.59
CA ALA A 326 -5.21 -35.33 -7.84
C ALA A 326 -6.35 -35.89 -6.97
N LEU A 327 -7.20 -35.04 -6.39
CA LEU A 327 -8.35 -35.48 -5.59
C LEU A 327 -9.41 -36.18 -6.44
N VAL A 328 -9.70 -35.61 -7.62
CA VAL A 328 -10.69 -36.18 -8.55
C VAL A 328 -10.20 -37.51 -9.12
N THR A 329 -8.93 -37.58 -9.53
CA THR A 329 -8.34 -38.83 -10.06
C THR A 329 -8.21 -39.93 -9.02
N THR A 330 -8.03 -39.58 -7.74
CA THR A 330 -7.99 -40.56 -6.62
C THR A 330 -9.37 -40.90 -6.05
N GLY A 331 -10.46 -40.34 -6.60
CA GLY A 331 -11.82 -40.59 -6.13
C GLY A 331 -12.12 -40.00 -4.74
N LYS A 332 -11.31 -39.05 -4.27
CA LYS A 332 -11.49 -38.37 -2.97
C LYS A 332 -12.39 -37.14 -3.05
N ALA A 333 -12.65 -36.64 -4.25
CA ALA A 333 -13.59 -35.56 -4.53
C ALA A 333 -14.25 -35.78 -5.90
N PHE A 334 -15.44 -35.22 -6.11
CA PHE A 334 -16.15 -35.31 -7.38
C PHE A 334 -16.53 -33.93 -7.93
N GLY A 335 -16.72 -33.85 -9.23
CA GLY A 335 -17.29 -32.67 -9.90
C GLY A 335 -18.59 -33.03 -10.60
N GLU A 336 -19.36 -32.01 -10.94
CA GLU A 336 -20.63 -32.16 -11.66
C GLU A 336 -20.45 -31.75 -13.12
N ALA A 337 -21.28 -32.28 -14.03
CA ALA A 337 -21.26 -31.83 -15.41
C ALA A 337 -21.76 -30.39 -15.49
N ALA A 338 -20.95 -29.50 -16.05
CA ALA A 338 -21.29 -28.08 -16.19
C ALA A 338 -22.41 -27.85 -17.22
N SER A 339 -22.58 -28.77 -18.18
CA SER A 339 -23.74 -28.80 -19.07
C SER A 339 -24.12 -30.25 -19.41
N PRO A 340 -25.43 -30.60 -19.41
CA PRO A 340 -25.91 -31.90 -19.88
C PRO A 340 -25.56 -32.18 -21.34
N GLU A 341 -25.37 -31.13 -22.15
CA GLU A 341 -25.07 -31.21 -23.58
C GLU A 341 -23.61 -31.63 -23.84
N TYR A 342 -22.70 -31.32 -22.91
CA TYR A 342 -21.27 -31.58 -23.02
C TYR A 342 -20.76 -32.32 -21.78
N PRO A 343 -20.90 -33.66 -21.72
CA PRO A 343 -20.54 -34.44 -20.52
C PRO A 343 -19.04 -34.39 -20.16
N GLY A 344 -18.16 -33.97 -21.08
CA GLY A 344 -16.74 -33.73 -20.80
C GLY A 344 -16.44 -32.38 -20.15
N TYR A 345 -17.41 -31.46 -20.13
CA TYR A 345 -17.29 -30.15 -19.48
C TYR A 345 -17.76 -30.27 -18.03
N MET A 346 -16.81 -30.23 -17.10
CA MET A 346 -17.02 -30.52 -15.69
C MET A 346 -16.81 -29.25 -14.85
N ASN A 347 -17.68 -29.03 -13.86
CA ASN A 347 -17.56 -27.99 -12.86
C ASN A 347 -16.94 -28.57 -11.57
N TYR A 348 -15.67 -28.24 -11.31
CA TYR A 348 -14.97 -28.59 -10.07
C TYR A 348 -14.94 -27.46 -9.03
N MET A 349 -15.44 -26.28 -9.40
CA MET A 349 -15.46 -25.06 -8.57
C MET A 349 -16.77 -24.88 -7.79
N GLY A 350 -17.78 -25.71 -8.08
CA GLY A 350 -19.05 -25.73 -7.35
C GLY A 350 -18.91 -26.22 -5.92
N MET A 351 -19.84 -25.82 -5.05
CA MET A 351 -19.88 -26.26 -3.65
C MET A 351 -21.03 -27.26 -3.44
N VAL A 352 -20.70 -28.55 -3.45
CA VAL A 352 -21.65 -29.62 -3.12
C VAL A 352 -21.47 -30.05 -1.66
N LEU A 353 -22.59 -30.18 -0.93
CA LEU A 353 -22.64 -30.41 0.52
C LEU A 353 -23.52 -31.60 0.94
N ASP A 354 -23.95 -32.45 0.00
CA ASP A 354 -24.85 -33.58 0.31
C ASP A 354 -24.20 -34.62 1.23
N ASP A 355 -22.94 -34.98 0.95
CA ASP A 355 -22.09 -35.78 1.83
C ASP A 355 -20.70 -35.14 1.94
N PRO A 356 -20.55 -34.12 2.81
CA PRO A 356 -19.35 -33.31 2.87
C PRO A 356 -18.13 -34.08 3.40
N VAL A 357 -18.31 -35.29 3.95
CA VAL A 357 -17.24 -36.08 4.57
C VAL A 357 -16.74 -37.15 3.61
N HIS A 358 -17.64 -37.90 2.97
CA HIS A 358 -17.26 -39.03 2.11
C HIS A 358 -17.25 -38.68 0.62
N GLN A 359 -18.04 -37.70 0.18
CA GLN A 359 -18.07 -37.22 -1.19
C GLN A 359 -17.97 -35.69 -1.23
N PRO A 360 -16.82 -35.12 -0.86
CA PRO A 360 -16.66 -33.66 -0.90
C PRO A 360 -16.46 -33.17 -2.33
N SER A 361 -16.96 -31.96 -2.63
CA SER A 361 -16.48 -31.20 -3.79
C SER A 361 -15.01 -30.77 -3.58
N PRO A 362 -14.20 -30.60 -4.65
CA PRO A 362 -12.83 -30.10 -4.55
C PRO A 362 -12.77 -28.77 -3.80
N ARG A 363 -13.74 -27.88 -4.04
CA ARG A 363 -13.90 -26.62 -3.30
C ARG A 363 -14.06 -26.85 -1.80
N TYR A 364 -15.00 -27.69 -1.39
CA TYR A 364 -15.20 -27.97 0.04
C TYR A 364 -13.95 -28.59 0.68
N TRP A 365 -13.29 -29.50 -0.05
CA TRP A 365 -12.07 -30.14 0.41
C TRP A 365 -10.92 -29.14 0.60
N LEU A 366 -10.73 -28.20 -0.34
CA LEU A 366 -9.62 -27.23 -0.34
C LEU A 366 -9.79 -26.08 0.66
N ILE A 367 -11.04 -25.77 1.07
CA ILE A 367 -11.31 -24.73 2.07
C ILE A 367 -10.57 -24.99 3.39
N TRP A 368 -10.51 -26.24 3.87
CA TRP A 368 -9.84 -26.57 5.15
C TRP A 368 -8.32 -26.37 5.14
N PRO A 369 -7.54 -26.93 4.19
CA PRO A 369 -6.12 -26.64 4.08
C PRO A 369 -5.87 -25.17 3.81
N GLY A 370 -6.68 -24.50 2.99
CA GLY A 370 -6.57 -23.05 2.77
C GLY A 370 -6.75 -22.24 4.05
N THR A 371 -7.82 -22.53 4.80
CA THR A 371 -8.15 -21.84 6.06
C THR A 371 -7.07 -22.07 7.13
N LEU A 372 -6.61 -23.31 7.29
CA LEU A 372 -5.56 -23.58 8.26
C LEU A 372 -4.22 -22.99 7.82
N LEU A 373 -3.92 -22.96 6.52
CA LEU A 373 -2.72 -22.30 5.98
C LEU A 373 -2.73 -20.79 6.20
N LEU A 374 -3.90 -20.14 6.04
CA LEU A 374 -4.10 -18.73 6.38
C LEU A 374 -3.79 -18.45 7.85
N ILE A 375 -4.43 -19.20 8.75
CA ILE A 375 -4.28 -19.04 10.20
C ILE A 375 -2.82 -19.32 10.58
N THR A 376 -2.29 -20.49 10.23
CA THR A 376 -0.92 -20.88 10.63
C THR A 376 0.14 -19.98 10.02
N GLY A 377 -0.01 -19.55 8.76
CA GLY A 377 0.90 -18.59 8.11
C GLY A 377 0.89 -17.23 8.80
N ALA A 378 -0.29 -16.66 9.07
CA ALA A 378 -0.43 -15.37 9.73
C ALA A 378 0.11 -15.42 11.17
N PHE A 379 -0.25 -16.45 11.94
CA PHE A 379 0.23 -16.61 13.32
C PHE A 379 1.72 -16.98 13.38
N ALA A 380 2.26 -17.76 12.44
CA ALA A 380 3.70 -18.05 12.41
C ALA A 380 4.53 -16.79 12.14
N GLU A 381 4.12 -15.96 11.19
CA GLU A 381 4.75 -14.66 10.91
C GLU A 381 4.69 -13.75 12.14
N LEU A 382 3.56 -13.78 12.84
CA LEU A 382 3.39 -13.05 14.08
C LEU A 382 4.29 -13.57 15.21
N PHE A 383 4.30 -14.87 15.45
CA PHE A 383 5.11 -15.52 16.49
C PHE A 383 6.60 -15.38 16.22
N ALA A 384 7.04 -15.38 14.96
CA ALA A 384 8.44 -15.07 14.65
C ALA A 384 8.85 -13.66 15.14
N ASN A 385 7.89 -12.74 15.23
CA ASN A 385 8.05 -11.38 15.72
C ASN A 385 7.60 -11.20 17.19
N TYR A 386 7.37 -12.29 17.95
CA TYR A 386 6.79 -12.26 19.30
C TYR A 386 7.55 -11.36 20.29
N LYS A 387 8.89 -11.28 20.19
CA LYS A 387 9.70 -10.46 21.09
C LYS A 387 9.28 -8.99 21.06
N MET A 388 8.85 -8.50 19.89
CA MET A 388 8.45 -7.11 19.72
C MET A 388 7.00 -6.87 20.14
N LEU A 389 6.11 -7.84 19.91
CA LEU A 389 4.76 -7.85 20.47
C LEU A 389 4.78 -7.86 22.00
N TRP A 390 5.65 -8.69 22.59
CA TRP A 390 5.82 -8.76 24.04
C TRP A 390 6.34 -7.44 24.61
N LYS A 391 7.37 -6.84 23.99
CA LYS A 391 7.85 -5.51 24.38
C LYS A 391 6.76 -4.45 24.26
N SER A 392 5.96 -4.51 23.21
CA SER A 392 4.82 -3.62 22.97
C SER A 392 3.76 -3.73 24.07
N PHE A 393 3.37 -4.96 24.38
CA PHE A 393 2.39 -5.29 25.41
C PHE A 393 2.88 -4.87 26.81
N VAL A 394 4.12 -5.23 27.17
CA VAL A 394 4.73 -4.83 28.45
C VAL A 394 4.87 -3.30 28.56
N HIS A 395 5.19 -2.61 27.47
CA HIS A 395 5.30 -1.15 27.48
C HIS A 395 3.94 -0.48 27.71
N LEU A 396 2.88 -0.99 27.08
CA LEU A 396 1.53 -0.48 27.32
C LEU A 396 1.06 -0.72 28.76
N LEU A 397 1.39 -1.88 29.34
CA LEU A 397 1.08 -2.19 30.73
C LEU A 397 2.03 -1.53 31.73
N SER A 398 3.15 -0.97 31.28
CA SER A 398 4.16 -0.38 32.15
C SER A 398 3.65 0.71 33.10
N PRO A 399 2.66 1.57 32.75
CA PRO A 399 2.07 2.52 33.69
C PRO A 399 1.29 1.82 34.82
N PHE A 400 0.62 0.71 34.53
CA PHE A 400 -0.11 -0.09 35.52
C PHE A 400 0.84 -0.92 36.39
N ILE A 401 1.87 -1.52 35.77
CA ILE A 401 2.90 -2.30 36.47
C ILE A 401 3.73 -1.38 37.39
N ARG A 402 4.05 -0.15 36.96
CA ARG A 402 4.72 0.88 37.78
C ARG A 402 3.94 1.22 39.05
N LYS A 403 2.61 1.18 39.00
CA LYS A 403 1.75 1.44 40.18
C LYS A 403 1.88 0.34 41.24
N PHE A 404 2.24 -0.89 40.85
CA PHE A 404 2.42 -2.03 41.76
C PHE A 404 3.87 -2.31 42.13
N ARG A 405 4.84 -1.87 41.33
CA ARG A 405 6.27 -2.13 41.55
C ARG A 405 7.05 -0.82 41.53
N GLN A 406 7.34 -0.29 42.73
CA GLN A 406 8.26 0.83 42.98
C GLN A 406 9.70 0.42 42.67
N THR A 407 10.02 0.14 41.41
CA THR A 407 11.40 -0.02 40.98
C THR A 407 11.73 1.11 40.02
N GLU A 408 12.61 2.01 40.45
CA GLU A 408 13.27 3.00 39.60
C GLU A 408 14.09 2.28 38.54
N MET A 409 13.46 1.91 37.43
CA MET A 409 14.20 1.64 36.19
C MET A 409 14.63 2.99 35.61
N THR A 410 15.93 3.09 35.37
CA THR A 410 16.62 4.18 34.68
C THR A 410 15.81 4.58 33.45
N ILE A 411 15.61 5.88 33.29
CA ILE A 411 14.86 6.51 32.20
C ILE A 411 15.53 6.14 30.87
N GLU A 412 15.15 5.00 30.27
CA GLU A 412 15.24 4.84 28.82
C GLU A 412 14.23 5.82 28.25
N ALA A 413 14.74 7.00 27.89
CA ALA A 413 14.09 8.11 27.20
C ALA A 413 12.58 7.92 27.01
N VAL A 414 11.77 8.64 27.79
CA VAL A 414 10.42 8.98 27.35
C VAL A 414 10.63 9.66 26.00
N ILE A 415 10.47 8.92 24.91
CA ILE A 415 10.59 9.47 23.57
C ILE A 415 9.56 10.57 23.52
N ASP A 416 10.05 11.79 23.40
CA ASP A 416 9.20 12.95 23.34
C ASP A 416 8.42 12.87 22.03
N ASP A 417 7.11 13.03 22.14
CA ASP A 417 6.27 12.97 20.96
C ASP A 417 6.50 14.27 20.18
N PRO A 418 6.92 14.22 18.91
CA PRO A 418 7.17 15.45 18.16
C PRO A 418 5.91 16.28 17.93
N ALA A 419 4.71 15.72 18.14
CA ALA A 419 3.47 16.49 18.12
C ALA A 419 3.30 17.26 19.44
N PRO A 420 3.03 18.57 19.42
CA PRO A 420 2.78 19.37 20.62
C PRO A 420 1.65 18.78 21.48
N PRO A 421 1.70 18.90 22.83
CA PRO A 421 0.69 18.32 23.71
C PRO A 421 -0.76 18.75 23.43
N HIS A 422 -0.97 19.96 22.91
CA HIS A 422 -2.31 20.47 22.57
C HIS A 422 -2.89 19.84 21.29
N GLU A 423 -2.04 19.32 20.40
CA GLU A 423 -2.41 18.61 19.18
C GLU A 423 -2.56 17.09 19.38
N GLN A 424 -2.09 16.56 20.50
CA GLN A 424 -2.28 15.15 20.84
C GLN A 424 -3.72 14.87 21.27
N VAL A 425 -4.19 13.65 21.05
CA VAL A 425 -5.51 13.21 21.54
C VAL A 425 -5.43 13.05 23.07
N PRO A 426 -6.20 13.83 23.85
CA PRO A 426 -6.19 13.70 25.30
C PRO A 426 -6.65 12.32 25.75
N TRP A 427 -6.09 11.84 26.87
CA TRP A 427 -6.35 10.47 27.31
C TRP A 427 -7.83 10.17 27.56
N TRP A 428 -8.55 11.15 28.11
CA TRP A 428 -9.97 11.03 28.43
C TRP A 428 -10.86 10.87 27.19
N MET A 429 -10.45 11.39 26.01
CA MET A 429 -11.21 11.27 24.77
C MET A 429 -11.21 9.82 24.29
N TRP A 430 -10.03 9.21 24.20
CA TRP A 430 -9.93 7.83 23.71
C TRP A 430 -10.35 6.82 24.78
N SER A 431 -10.06 7.04 26.07
CA SER A 431 -10.46 6.10 27.13
C SER A 431 -11.97 6.17 27.41
N GLY A 432 -12.55 7.38 27.40
CA GLY A 432 -13.99 7.58 27.56
C GLY A 432 -14.76 7.07 26.35
N GLY A 433 -14.29 7.36 25.13
CA GLY A 433 -14.83 6.81 23.89
C GLY A 433 -14.77 5.28 23.85
N LEU A 434 -13.66 4.69 24.32
CA LEU A 434 -13.52 3.24 24.42
C LEU A 434 -14.53 2.64 25.38
N LEU A 435 -14.68 3.20 26.59
CA LEU A 435 -15.66 2.72 27.56
C LEU A 435 -17.09 2.80 27.00
N LEU A 436 -17.43 3.91 26.34
CA LEU A 436 -18.72 4.10 25.71
C LEU A 436 -18.96 3.09 24.58
N SER A 437 -17.98 2.88 23.70
CA SER A 437 -18.08 1.93 22.58
C SER A 437 -18.16 0.48 23.05
N CYS A 438 -17.39 0.09 24.07
CA CYS A 438 -17.48 -1.24 24.69
C CYS A 438 -18.85 -1.46 25.34
N THR A 439 -19.35 -0.48 26.09
CA THR A 439 -20.67 -0.55 26.73
C THR A 439 -21.78 -0.65 25.69
N PHE A 440 -21.73 0.20 24.66
CA PHE A 440 -22.66 0.17 23.54
C PHE A 440 -22.64 -1.19 22.81
N THR A 441 -21.45 -1.76 22.58
CA THR A 441 -21.28 -3.08 21.98
C THR A 441 -21.93 -4.17 22.84
N CYS A 442 -21.68 -4.18 24.15
CA CYS A 442 -22.31 -5.14 25.06
C CYS A 442 -23.85 -5.04 25.06
N ILE A 443 -24.38 -3.81 25.03
CA ILE A 443 -25.83 -3.56 24.98
C ILE A 443 -26.42 -4.09 23.67
N VAL A 444 -25.87 -3.68 22.52
CA VAL A 444 -26.40 -4.08 21.20
C VAL A 444 -26.31 -5.59 20.99
N LEU A 445 -25.16 -6.21 21.31
CA LEU A 445 -25.00 -7.65 21.20
C LEU A 445 -25.94 -8.42 22.15
N GLY A 446 -26.17 -7.89 23.35
CA GLY A 446 -27.12 -8.46 24.30
C GLY A 446 -28.57 -8.41 23.81
N PHE A 447 -29.04 -7.24 23.38
CA PHE A 447 -30.46 -7.04 23.02
C PHE A 447 -30.81 -7.53 21.61
N GLN A 448 -29.94 -7.35 20.62
CA GLN A 448 -30.28 -7.66 19.22
C GLN A 448 -29.77 -9.02 18.74
N TYR A 449 -28.74 -9.56 19.38
CA TYR A 449 -28.07 -10.80 18.99
C TYR A 449 -28.12 -11.88 20.08
N GLY A 450 -28.81 -11.64 21.20
CA GLY A 450 -28.96 -12.61 22.28
C GLY A 450 -27.65 -12.99 22.99
N GLN A 451 -26.61 -12.17 22.83
CA GLN A 451 -25.27 -12.49 23.27
C GLN A 451 -25.04 -12.15 24.74
N ASN A 452 -24.62 -13.14 25.52
CA ASN A 452 -24.26 -12.91 26.91
C ASN A 452 -23.11 -11.89 27.02
N VAL A 453 -23.19 -10.99 27.99
CA VAL A 453 -22.20 -9.92 28.22
C VAL A 453 -20.78 -10.49 28.38
N GLY A 454 -20.62 -11.66 28.99
CA GLY A 454 -19.33 -12.33 29.12
C GLY A 454 -18.70 -12.68 27.77
N VAL A 455 -19.48 -13.19 26.81
CA VAL A 455 -19.00 -13.51 25.45
C VAL A 455 -18.64 -12.23 24.68
N SER A 456 -19.42 -11.15 24.86
CA SER A 456 -19.09 -9.84 24.31
C SER A 456 -17.78 -9.29 24.87
N ILE A 457 -17.57 -9.36 26.19
CA ILE A 457 -16.33 -8.92 26.84
C ILE A 457 -15.14 -9.74 26.34
N ILE A 458 -15.28 -11.07 26.24
CA ILE A 458 -14.24 -11.93 25.67
C ILE A 458 -13.90 -11.49 24.25
N SER A 459 -14.91 -11.27 23.40
CA SER A 459 -14.71 -10.83 22.01
C SER A 459 -14.00 -9.48 21.94
N ILE A 460 -14.34 -8.53 22.82
CA ILE A 460 -13.68 -7.21 22.92
C ILE A 460 -12.22 -7.34 23.40
N ILE A 461 -11.92 -8.26 24.32
CA ILE A 461 -10.53 -8.52 24.75
C ILE A 461 -9.71 -9.08 23.59
N PHE A 462 -10.25 -10.03 22.83
CA PHE A 462 -9.59 -10.54 21.63
C PHE A 462 -9.45 -9.47 20.55
N ALA A 463 -10.47 -8.66 20.32
CA ALA A 463 -10.43 -7.50 19.44
C ALA A 463 -9.28 -6.55 19.79
N PHE A 464 -9.09 -6.26 21.08
CA PHE A 464 -7.97 -5.45 21.55
C PHE A 464 -6.62 -6.11 21.26
N ILE A 465 -6.44 -7.39 21.63
CA ILE A 465 -5.19 -8.12 21.40
C ILE A 465 -4.86 -8.19 19.90
N PHE A 466 -5.86 -8.47 19.07
CA PHE A 466 -5.70 -8.62 17.63
C PHE A 466 -5.50 -7.30 16.90
N SER A 467 -5.91 -6.17 17.50
CA SER A 467 -5.55 -4.84 17.00
C SER A 467 -4.03 -4.59 17.02
N PHE A 468 -3.28 -5.10 18.00
CA PHE A 468 -1.81 -5.04 17.99
C PHE A 468 -1.21 -5.83 16.84
N ILE A 469 -1.79 -7.01 16.58
CA ILE A 469 -1.34 -7.92 15.54
C ILE A 469 -1.58 -7.28 14.16
N GLY A 470 -2.79 -6.78 13.93
CA GLY A 470 -3.15 -6.07 12.71
C GLY A 470 -2.28 -4.84 12.47
N ALA A 471 -2.08 -4.02 13.50
CA ALA A 471 -1.23 -2.83 13.46
C ALA A 471 0.22 -3.16 13.08
N GLU A 472 0.82 -4.16 13.73
CA GLU A 472 2.20 -4.60 13.46
C GLU A 472 2.34 -5.13 12.03
N SER A 473 1.40 -5.99 11.62
CA SER A 473 1.40 -6.58 10.28
C SER A 473 1.26 -5.50 9.20
N CYS A 474 0.31 -4.58 9.37
CA CYS A 474 0.11 -3.45 8.48
C CYS A 474 1.34 -2.52 8.43
N GLY A 475 1.90 -2.19 9.59
CA GLY A 475 3.05 -1.30 9.70
C GLY A 475 4.31 -1.82 9.01
N ARG A 476 4.46 -3.13 8.85
CA ARG A 476 5.60 -3.74 8.16
C ARG A 476 5.34 -4.10 6.71
N THR A 477 4.18 -4.71 6.46
CA THR A 477 3.89 -5.40 5.19
C THR A 477 2.78 -4.74 4.40
N ASN A 478 2.07 -3.77 4.98
CA ASN A 478 0.89 -3.15 4.41
C ASN A 478 -0.31 -4.11 4.26
N ILE A 479 -0.26 -5.26 4.92
CA ILE A 479 -1.30 -6.29 4.88
C ILE A 479 -1.80 -6.54 6.30
N ILE A 480 -3.12 -6.52 6.47
CA ILE A 480 -3.80 -6.88 7.71
C ILE A 480 -4.39 -8.28 7.50
N PRO A 481 -4.04 -9.30 8.31
CA PRO A 481 -4.63 -10.63 8.19
C PRO A 481 -6.02 -10.67 8.84
N VAL A 482 -6.92 -9.77 8.43
CA VAL A 482 -8.19 -9.47 9.13
C VAL A 482 -9.06 -10.71 9.29
N THR A 483 -9.26 -11.47 8.20
CA THR A 483 -9.98 -12.75 8.21
C THR A 483 -9.36 -13.73 9.19
N SER A 484 -8.03 -13.85 9.22
CA SER A 484 -7.36 -14.81 10.12
C SER A 484 -7.56 -14.45 11.59
N LEU A 485 -7.62 -13.15 11.90
CA LEU A 485 -7.89 -12.65 13.24
C LEU A 485 -9.36 -12.86 13.64
N GLY A 486 -10.29 -12.63 12.71
CA GLY A 486 -11.70 -12.95 12.91
C GLY A 486 -11.92 -14.44 13.16
N ASN A 487 -11.35 -15.30 12.29
CA ASN A 487 -11.40 -16.76 12.39
C ASN A 487 -10.77 -17.29 13.67
N ALA A 488 -9.66 -16.69 14.14
CA ALA A 488 -9.07 -17.07 15.42
C ALA A 488 -10.02 -16.78 16.59
N THR A 489 -10.73 -15.65 16.57
CA THR A 489 -11.77 -15.36 17.56
C THR A 489 -12.94 -16.33 17.44
N GLN A 490 -13.33 -16.72 16.22
CA GLN A 490 -14.34 -17.77 16.02
C GLN A 490 -13.91 -19.09 16.69
N LEU A 491 -12.65 -19.50 16.61
CA LEU A 491 -12.20 -20.73 17.28
C LEU A 491 -12.34 -20.63 18.82
N VAL A 492 -12.00 -19.48 19.40
CA VAL A 492 -12.12 -19.27 20.85
C VAL A 492 -13.58 -19.19 21.29
N VAL A 493 -14.39 -18.34 20.63
CA VAL A 493 -15.81 -18.18 20.97
C VAL A 493 -16.56 -19.50 20.75
N GLY A 494 -16.27 -20.21 19.66
CA GLY A 494 -16.82 -21.54 19.41
C GLY A 494 -16.47 -22.55 20.51
N GLY A 495 -15.25 -22.52 21.04
CA GLY A 495 -14.87 -23.34 22.19
C GLY A 495 -15.64 -22.99 23.47
N VAL A 496 -15.88 -21.70 23.73
CA VAL A 496 -16.63 -21.21 24.90
C VAL A 496 -18.13 -21.52 24.80
N THR A 497 -18.72 -21.47 23.60
CA THR A 497 -20.16 -21.69 23.42
C THR A 497 -20.53 -23.16 23.24
N LYS A 498 -19.56 -24.03 22.95
CA LYS A 498 -19.79 -25.46 22.69
C LYS A 498 -20.46 -26.16 23.87
N GLY A 499 -21.62 -26.76 23.61
CA GLY A 499 -22.38 -27.52 24.60
C GLY A 499 -23.20 -26.68 25.59
N HIS A 500 -23.08 -25.34 25.56
CA HIS A 500 -23.82 -24.42 26.43
C HIS A 500 -25.01 -23.74 25.74
N TYR A 501 -24.99 -23.67 24.41
CA TYR A 501 -26.00 -23.00 23.59
C TYR A 501 -26.59 -23.95 22.54
N SER A 502 -27.75 -23.57 21.98
CA SER A 502 -28.26 -24.23 20.78
C SER A 502 -27.28 -24.04 19.62
N VAL A 503 -27.27 -24.94 18.63
CA VAL A 503 -26.33 -24.85 17.50
C VAL A 503 -26.47 -23.51 16.75
N PRO A 504 -27.69 -23.04 16.39
CA PRO A 504 -27.85 -21.74 15.74
C PRO A 504 -27.35 -20.57 16.60
N ASP A 505 -27.67 -20.55 17.90
CA ASP A 505 -27.20 -19.48 18.79
C ASP A 505 -25.68 -19.50 18.90
N ALA A 506 -25.07 -20.68 19.08
CA ALA A 506 -23.62 -20.84 19.16
C ALA A 506 -22.93 -20.34 17.88
N GLN A 507 -23.52 -20.60 16.70
CA GLN A 507 -23.01 -20.12 15.40
C GLN A 507 -23.16 -18.60 15.25
N LEU A 508 -24.28 -18.02 15.72
CA LEU A 508 -24.48 -16.57 15.67
C LEU A 508 -23.46 -15.86 16.54
N LEU A 509 -23.29 -16.30 17.80
CA LEU A 509 -22.29 -15.79 18.75
C LEU A 509 -20.86 -15.90 18.20
N ASN A 510 -20.59 -17.01 17.51
CA ASN A 510 -19.31 -17.27 16.88
C ASN A 510 -19.00 -16.23 15.79
N ILE A 511 -19.92 -16.04 14.85
CA ILE A 511 -19.76 -15.11 13.74
C ILE A 511 -19.67 -13.67 14.25
N THR A 512 -20.57 -13.24 15.13
CA THR A 512 -20.56 -11.88 15.69
C THR A 512 -19.27 -11.59 16.45
N GLY A 513 -18.80 -12.54 17.27
CA GLY A 513 -17.51 -12.42 17.98
C GLY A 513 -16.32 -12.29 17.02
N GLY A 514 -16.31 -13.09 15.95
CA GLY A 514 -15.30 -13.01 14.88
C GLY A 514 -15.30 -11.67 14.16
N MET A 515 -16.48 -11.13 13.83
CA MET A 515 -16.63 -9.83 13.17
C MET A 515 -16.18 -8.66 14.06
N VAL A 516 -16.44 -8.73 15.36
CA VAL A 516 -15.97 -7.72 16.33
C VAL A 516 -14.43 -7.67 16.35
N ALA A 517 -13.76 -8.83 16.39
CA ALA A 517 -12.31 -8.84 16.37
C ALA A 517 -11.70 -8.40 15.03
N LEU A 518 -12.33 -8.80 13.92
CA LEU A 518 -11.95 -8.39 12.58
C LEU A 518 -12.01 -6.86 12.43
N ALA A 519 -13.15 -6.25 12.76
CA ALA A 519 -13.32 -4.80 12.61
C ALA A 519 -12.39 -3.99 13.52
N ALA A 520 -12.13 -4.47 14.75
CA ALA A 520 -11.14 -3.85 15.65
C ALA A 520 -9.79 -3.70 14.95
N SER A 521 -9.33 -4.81 14.39
CA SER A 521 -8.01 -4.91 13.80
C SER A 521 -7.90 -4.04 12.54
N GLU A 522 -8.94 -4.01 11.71
CA GLU A 522 -8.99 -3.17 10.51
C GLU A 522 -8.97 -1.68 10.89
N GLN A 523 -9.91 -1.25 11.71
CA GLN A 523 -10.04 0.16 12.13
C GLN A 523 -8.81 0.66 12.89
N SER A 524 -8.17 -0.21 13.69
CA SER A 524 -6.96 0.15 14.42
C SER A 524 -5.76 0.33 13.49
N ALA A 525 -5.60 -0.58 12.52
CA ALA A 525 -4.52 -0.50 11.54
C ALA A 525 -4.69 0.70 10.60
N ASP A 526 -5.91 0.99 10.15
CA ASP A 526 -6.23 2.14 9.31
C ASP A 526 -5.99 3.47 10.05
N MET A 527 -6.43 3.57 11.31
CA MET A 527 -6.12 4.72 12.17
C MET A 527 -4.62 4.92 12.35
N LEU A 528 -3.85 3.85 12.62
CA LEU A 528 -2.40 3.96 12.76
C LEU A 528 -1.69 4.33 11.46
N GLY A 529 -2.19 3.83 10.32
CA GLY A 529 -1.73 4.24 9.00
C GLY A 529 -1.91 5.74 8.80
N ASP A 530 -3.10 6.28 9.05
CA ASP A 530 -3.37 7.70 8.90
C ASP A 530 -2.56 8.55 9.89
N LEU A 531 -2.39 8.07 11.13
CA LEU A 531 -1.52 8.71 12.12
C LEU A 531 -0.04 8.66 11.74
N LYS A 532 0.40 7.68 10.95
CA LYS A 532 1.75 7.67 10.35
C LYS A 532 1.87 8.72 9.25
N THR A 533 0.90 8.83 8.34
CA THR A 533 0.86 9.90 7.31
C THR A 533 0.93 11.27 7.97
N THR A 534 0.16 11.44 9.05
CA THR A 534 0.06 12.63 9.88
C THR A 534 1.38 12.97 10.55
N HIS A 535 2.05 11.97 11.14
CA HIS A 535 3.36 12.15 11.75
C HIS A 535 4.42 12.60 10.73
N LEU A 536 4.43 11.98 9.55
CA LEU A 536 5.37 12.35 8.48
C LEU A 536 5.17 13.79 8.00
N LEU A 537 3.93 14.26 7.94
CA LEU A 537 3.57 15.62 7.47
C LEU A 537 3.44 16.66 8.59
N ARG A 538 3.75 16.31 9.84
CA ARG A 538 3.62 17.19 11.01
C ARG A 538 2.20 17.80 11.16
N ALA A 539 1.19 16.99 10.86
CA ALA A 539 -0.21 17.33 11.10
C ALA A 539 -0.65 16.90 12.50
N SER A 540 -1.74 17.48 13.00
CA SER A 540 -2.27 17.27 14.34
C SER A 540 -2.92 15.89 14.48
N PRO A 541 -2.42 14.97 15.33
CA PRO A 541 -3.08 13.68 15.56
C PRO A 541 -4.55 13.78 16.00
N ARG A 542 -4.90 14.87 16.70
CA ARG A 542 -6.25 15.12 17.19
C ARG A 542 -7.25 15.48 16.09
N VAL A 543 -6.84 16.25 15.10
CA VAL A 543 -7.68 16.59 13.94
C VAL A 543 -8.02 15.34 13.13
N GLN A 544 -7.05 14.44 13.00
CA GLN A 544 -7.15 13.22 12.22
C GLN A 544 -8.05 12.22 12.91
N PHE A 545 -7.95 12.13 14.23
CA PHE A 545 -8.89 11.40 15.06
C PHE A 545 -10.33 11.88 14.81
N TYR A 546 -10.59 13.20 14.82
CA TYR A 546 -11.93 13.72 14.51
C TYR A 546 -12.37 13.41 13.08
N ALA A 547 -11.48 13.54 12.09
CA ALA A 547 -11.78 13.23 10.69
C ALA A 547 -12.19 11.77 10.52
N GLN A 548 -11.47 10.84 11.16
CA GLN A 548 -11.83 9.42 11.13
C GLN A 548 -13.13 9.13 11.88
N MET A 549 -13.40 9.77 13.02
CA MET A 549 -14.67 9.59 13.73
C MET A 549 -15.87 9.98 12.84
N VAL A 550 -15.76 11.08 12.09
CA VAL A 550 -16.82 11.51 11.15
C VAL A 550 -16.88 10.58 9.93
N GLY A 551 -15.73 10.17 9.37
CA GLY A 551 -15.69 9.21 8.27
C GLY A 551 -16.32 7.87 8.64
N ALA A 552 -16.02 7.35 9.84
CA ALA A 552 -16.60 6.12 10.36
C ALA A 552 -18.13 6.20 10.48
N LEU A 553 -18.64 7.36 10.91
CA LEU A 553 -20.09 7.59 10.96
C LEU A 553 -20.72 7.42 9.58
N VAL A 554 -20.11 7.95 8.52
CA VAL A 554 -20.56 7.76 7.14
C VAL A 554 -20.45 6.30 6.70
N SER A 555 -19.34 5.63 7.06
CA SER A 555 -19.08 4.22 6.75
C SER A 555 -20.17 3.29 7.28
N ILE A 556 -20.72 3.58 8.47
CA ILE A 556 -21.81 2.81 9.09
C ILE A 556 -23.01 2.72 8.16
N PHE A 557 -23.50 3.84 7.65
CA PHE A 557 -24.67 3.87 6.78
C PHE A 557 -24.34 3.41 5.37
N MET A 558 -23.18 3.83 4.85
CA MET A 558 -22.76 3.56 3.49
C MET A 558 -22.53 2.05 3.26
N SER A 559 -21.77 1.40 4.14
CA SER A 559 -21.45 -0.03 4.00
C SER A 559 -22.71 -0.91 4.08
N VAL A 560 -23.64 -0.60 4.98
CA VAL A 560 -24.93 -1.32 5.08
C VAL A 560 -25.78 -1.06 3.83
N GLY A 561 -25.89 0.19 3.37
CA GLY A 561 -26.67 0.55 2.19
C GLY A 561 -26.18 -0.14 0.93
N ILE A 562 -24.86 -0.16 0.71
CA ILE A 562 -24.25 -0.85 -0.42
C ILE A 562 -24.45 -2.36 -0.30
N TYR A 563 -24.30 -2.94 0.90
CA TYR A 563 -24.54 -4.35 1.09
C TYR A 563 -25.98 -4.76 0.76
N VAL A 564 -26.98 -3.98 1.18
CA VAL A 564 -28.37 -4.21 0.81
C VAL A 564 -28.55 -4.12 -0.71
N LEU A 565 -27.95 -3.12 -1.36
CA LEU A 565 -27.97 -3.00 -2.81
C LEU A 565 -27.42 -4.25 -3.51
N PHE A 566 -26.25 -4.74 -3.11
CA PHE A 566 -25.67 -5.96 -3.68
C PHE A 566 -26.49 -7.20 -3.34
N SER A 567 -27.09 -7.28 -2.15
CA SER A 567 -27.94 -8.40 -1.75
C SER A 567 -29.23 -8.48 -2.56
N GLU A 568 -29.80 -7.34 -2.96
CA GLU A 568 -30.97 -7.27 -3.84
C GLU A 568 -30.60 -7.59 -5.29
N ALA A 569 -29.46 -7.11 -5.77
CA ALA A 569 -28.96 -7.41 -7.12
C ALA A 569 -28.54 -8.89 -7.27
N TYR A 570 -27.93 -9.46 -6.23
CA TYR A 570 -27.33 -10.79 -6.23
C TYR A 570 -27.72 -11.57 -4.97
N PRO A 571 -28.93 -12.17 -4.92
CA PRO A 571 -29.41 -12.93 -3.76
C PRO A 571 -28.50 -14.11 -3.37
N CYS A 572 -27.71 -14.64 -4.31
CA CYS A 572 -26.74 -15.72 -4.10
C CYS A 572 -25.61 -15.38 -3.11
N ILE A 573 -25.42 -14.10 -2.76
CA ILE A 573 -24.47 -13.72 -1.69
C ILE A 573 -24.93 -14.27 -0.33
N ASN A 574 -26.24 -14.27 -0.10
CA ASN A 574 -26.84 -14.59 1.20
C ASN A 574 -27.49 -15.98 1.26
N SER A 575 -27.54 -16.69 0.14
CA SER A 575 -28.12 -18.02 0.03
C SER A 575 -27.17 -18.94 -0.70
N LEU A 576 -27.09 -20.19 -0.28
CA LEU A 576 -26.34 -21.24 -0.99
C LEU A 576 -27.07 -21.69 -2.27
N ALA A 577 -28.35 -21.35 -2.42
CA ALA A 577 -29.10 -21.69 -3.62
C ALA A 577 -28.56 -20.89 -4.83
N GLY A 578 -28.10 -21.62 -5.86
CA GLY A 578 -27.57 -21.01 -7.09
C GLY A 578 -26.14 -20.46 -6.96
N GLN A 579 -25.36 -20.92 -5.98
CA GLN A 579 -23.99 -20.46 -5.76
C GLN A 579 -23.07 -20.74 -6.95
N ASP A 580 -23.34 -21.77 -7.76
CA ASP A 580 -22.53 -22.15 -8.92
C ASP A 580 -22.58 -21.14 -10.08
N HIS A 581 -23.59 -20.25 -10.08
CA HIS A 581 -23.77 -19.19 -11.07
C HIS A 581 -23.67 -17.79 -10.45
N CYS A 582 -23.20 -17.69 -9.20
CA CYS A 582 -23.08 -16.41 -8.54
C CYS A 582 -21.90 -15.62 -9.11
N ALA A 583 -22.12 -14.34 -9.43
CA ALA A 583 -21.06 -13.43 -9.86
C ALA A 583 -19.99 -13.20 -8.78
N PHE A 584 -20.29 -13.56 -7.52
CA PHE A 584 -19.40 -13.41 -6.38
C PHE A 584 -18.98 -14.76 -5.80
N PRO A 585 -17.68 -15.11 -5.84
CA PRO A 585 -17.17 -16.33 -5.23
C PRO A 585 -17.25 -16.33 -3.69
N ALA A 586 -17.17 -15.15 -3.07
CA ALA A 586 -17.32 -14.94 -1.63
C ALA A 586 -16.47 -15.88 -0.75
N PRO A 587 -15.13 -15.89 -0.92
CA PRO A 587 -14.24 -16.82 -0.21
C PRO A 587 -14.26 -16.60 1.31
N ASP A 588 -14.35 -15.35 1.76
CA ASP A 588 -14.35 -15.02 3.19
C ASP A 588 -15.63 -15.48 3.87
N VAL A 589 -16.77 -15.30 3.20
CA VAL A 589 -18.07 -15.82 3.62
C VAL A 589 -18.02 -17.33 3.81
N ALA A 590 -17.42 -18.05 2.85
CA ALA A 590 -17.26 -19.50 2.93
C ALA A 590 -16.39 -19.91 4.12
N ALA A 591 -15.27 -19.21 4.38
CA ALA A 591 -14.39 -19.47 5.51
C ALA A 591 -15.10 -19.23 6.86
N TYR A 592 -15.75 -18.07 7.02
CA TYR A 592 -16.52 -17.71 8.23
C TYR A 592 -17.60 -18.74 8.54
N ARG A 593 -18.36 -19.15 7.52
CA ARG A 593 -19.39 -20.18 7.64
C ARG A 593 -18.79 -21.54 8.01
N ALA A 594 -17.73 -21.97 7.33
CA ALA A 594 -17.10 -23.27 7.55
C ALA A 594 -16.60 -23.42 8.99
N ILE A 595 -15.94 -22.39 9.55
CA ILE A 595 -15.45 -22.40 10.93
C ILE A 595 -16.62 -22.43 11.92
N ALA A 596 -17.64 -21.59 11.72
CA ALA A 596 -18.82 -21.56 12.58
C ALA A 596 -19.50 -22.94 12.65
N ILE A 597 -19.65 -23.63 11.52
CA ILE A 597 -20.17 -25.01 11.47
C ILE A 597 -19.22 -25.98 12.19
N ALA A 598 -17.92 -25.97 11.87
CA ALA A 598 -16.97 -26.94 12.42
C ALA A 598 -16.85 -26.90 13.94
N VAL A 599 -16.85 -25.71 14.55
CA VAL A 599 -16.69 -25.58 16.00
C VAL A 599 -17.96 -25.95 16.78
N THR A 600 -19.13 -25.86 16.13
CA THR A 600 -20.44 -26.14 16.74
C THR A 600 -20.98 -27.54 16.43
N ALA A 601 -20.44 -28.22 15.41
CA ALA A 601 -20.85 -29.58 15.05
C ALA A 601 -20.51 -30.62 16.13
N LYS A 602 -21.38 -31.63 16.26
CA LYS A 602 -21.18 -32.77 17.19
C LYS A 602 -20.13 -33.75 16.67
N THR A 603 -20.13 -34.00 15.37
CA THR A 603 -19.12 -34.77 14.64
C THR A 603 -18.34 -33.83 13.73
N THR A 604 -17.06 -34.11 13.50
CA THR A 604 -16.22 -33.25 12.64
C THR A 604 -16.71 -33.32 11.19
N PRO A 605 -17.21 -32.23 10.60
CA PRO A 605 -17.73 -32.22 9.23
C PRO A 605 -16.60 -32.20 8.18
N ILE A 606 -15.36 -32.49 8.59
CA ILE A 606 -14.16 -32.31 7.78
C ILE A 606 -13.76 -33.68 7.21
N PRO A 607 -13.56 -33.83 5.88
CA PRO A 607 -12.98 -35.03 5.31
C PRO A 607 -11.64 -35.33 5.98
N PRO A 608 -11.40 -36.56 6.49
CA PRO A 608 -10.14 -36.88 7.17
C PRO A 608 -8.90 -36.58 6.30
N SER A 609 -8.97 -36.89 5.01
CA SER A 609 -7.90 -36.60 4.05
C SER A 609 -7.59 -35.09 3.92
N SER A 610 -8.62 -34.25 3.97
CA SER A 610 -8.51 -32.79 3.97
C SER A 610 -7.89 -32.30 5.27
N GLY A 611 -8.38 -32.80 6.42
CA GLY A 611 -7.84 -32.46 7.74
C GLY A 611 -6.36 -32.80 7.89
N TYR A 612 -5.92 -33.98 7.47
CA TYR A 612 -4.50 -34.36 7.50
C TYR A 612 -3.64 -33.48 6.59
N THR A 613 -4.14 -33.16 5.39
CA THR A 613 -3.42 -32.26 4.47
C THR A 613 -3.33 -30.85 5.03
N ALA A 614 -4.41 -30.36 5.64
CA ALA A 614 -4.44 -29.06 6.32
C ALA A 614 -3.38 -29.00 7.42
N ILE A 615 -3.31 -30.02 8.29
CA ILE A 615 -2.31 -30.08 9.36
C ILE A 615 -0.89 -30.12 8.78
N ALA A 616 -0.65 -30.95 7.75
CA ALA A 616 0.67 -31.06 7.12
C ALA A 616 1.13 -29.73 6.50
N LEU A 617 0.26 -29.05 5.73
CA LEU A 617 0.54 -27.74 5.14
C LEU A 617 0.69 -26.65 6.21
N GLY A 618 -0.10 -26.72 7.29
CA GLY A 618 0.01 -25.79 8.41
C GLY A 618 1.34 -25.92 9.16
N ILE A 619 1.77 -27.16 9.45
CA ILE A 619 3.09 -27.43 10.03
C ILE A 619 4.20 -26.98 9.09
N PHE A 620 4.08 -27.24 7.79
CA PHE A 620 5.04 -26.80 6.78
C PHE A 620 5.17 -25.28 6.73
N SER A 621 4.04 -24.56 6.76
CA SER A 621 3.99 -23.10 6.82
C SER A 621 4.70 -22.55 8.05
N ILE A 622 4.44 -23.11 9.23
CA ILE A 622 5.12 -22.74 10.48
C ILE A 622 6.62 -23.01 10.38
N ALA A 623 7.01 -24.21 9.95
CA ALA A 623 8.41 -24.61 9.82
C ALA A 623 9.18 -23.71 8.86
N MET A 624 8.61 -23.42 7.69
CA MET A 624 9.22 -22.53 6.69
C MET A 624 9.30 -21.08 7.18
N THR A 625 8.34 -20.62 7.96
CA THR A 625 8.41 -19.30 8.59
C THR A 625 9.52 -19.23 9.65
N ILE A 626 9.69 -20.28 10.45
CA ILE A 626 10.83 -20.38 11.39
C ILE A 626 12.16 -20.37 10.62
N VAL A 627 12.27 -21.15 9.53
CA VAL A 627 13.44 -21.18 8.65
C VAL A 627 13.77 -19.78 8.10
N LYS A 628 12.75 -19.07 7.61
CA LYS A 628 12.85 -17.71 7.06
C LYS A 628 13.52 -16.75 8.04
N TYR A 629 13.10 -16.74 9.31
CA TYR A 629 13.66 -15.81 10.30
C TYR A 629 14.91 -16.33 11.01
N ARG A 630 15.14 -17.65 11.07
CA ARG A 630 16.25 -18.25 11.83
C ARG A 630 17.51 -18.51 10.99
N TRP A 631 17.34 -18.83 9.71
CA TRP A 631 18.42 -19.30 8.84
C TRP A 631 18.56 -18.50 7.55
N ILE A 632 17.49 -17.92 7.01
CA ILE A 632 17.55 -17.17 5.75
C ILE A 632 17.94 -15.70 6.03
N PRO A 633 18.98 -15.17 5.36
CA PRO A 633 19.37 -13.78 5.53
C PRO A 633 18.29 -12.84 5.00
N VAL A 634 18.12 -11.68 5.65
CA VAL A 634 17.02 -10.72 5.40
C VAL A 634 16.87 -10.36 3.93
N ASN A 635 17.98 -10.19 3.21
CA ASN A 635 18.00 -9.87 1.79
C ASN A 635 17.45 -10.98 0.88
N LYS A 636 17.38 -12.24 1.33
CA LYS A 636 16.83 -13.38 0.58
C LYS A 636 15.45 -13.84 1.06
N GLN A 637 14.93 -13.27 2.15
CA GLN A 637 13.63 -13.65 2.70
C GLN A 637 12.47 -13.40 1.73
N HIS A 638 12.62 -12.50 0.75
CA HIS A 638 11.62 -12.23 -0.29
C HIS A 638 11.43 -13.39 -1.28
N PHE A 639 12.29 -14.41 -1.28
CA PHE A 639 12.10 -15.64 -2.05
C PHE A 639 11.28 -16.70 -1.30
N VAL A 640 11.09 -16.55 0.02
CA VAL A 640 10.27 -17.48 0.79
C VAL A 640 8.80 -17.21 0.46
N PRO A 641 8.00 -18.22 0.08
CA PRO A 641 6.60 -18.03 -0.23
C PRO A 641 5.83 -17.36 0.91
N ASN A 642 4.89 -16.48 0.54
CA ASN A 642 3.92 -15.93 1.46
C ASN A 642 2.77 -16.92 1.62
N PHE A 643 2.78 -17.66 2.74
CA PHE A 643 1.78 -18.68 3.02
C PHE A 643 0.38 -18.12 3.26
N VAL A 644 0.24 -16.87 3.70
CA VAL A 644 -1.07 -16.20 3.79
C VAL A 644 -1.63 -16.02 2.38
N ALA A 645 -0.85 -15.48 1.46
CA ALA A 645 -1.28 -15.34 0.06
C ALA A 645 -1.61 -16.69 -0.59
N MET A 646 -0.85 -17.75 -0.30
CA MET A 646 -1.17 -19.10 -0.77
C MET A 646 -2.49 -19.62 -0.18
N GLY A 647 -2.74 -19.40 1.13
CA GLY A 647 -3.97 -19.83 1.79
C GLY A 647 -5.22 -19.20 1.18
N ILE A 648 -5.16 -17.92 0.78
CA ILE A 648 -6.24 -17.24 0.06
C ILE A 648 -6.56 -17.97 -1.25
N ALA A 649 -5.53 -18.37 -2.03
CA ALA A 649 -5.73 -19.05 -3.31
C ALA A 649 -6.41 -20.42 -3.17
N PHE A 650 -6.24 -21.11 -2.04
CA PHE A 650 -6.90 -22.40 -1.79
C PHE A 650 -8.41 -22.24 -1.56
N ILE A 651 -8.85 -21.10 -0.99
CA ILE A 651 -10.26 -20.86 -0.66
C ILE A 651 -11.01 -20.26 -1.85
N LEU A 652 -10.32 -19.46 -2.68
CA LEU A 652 -10.88 -18.92 -3.91
C LEU A 652 -11.19 -20.03 -4.91
N ASN A 653 -12.46 -20.16 -5.28
CA ASN A 653 -12.94 -21.08 -6.32
C ASN A 653 -12.78 -20.52 -7.74
N THR A 654 -11.76 -19.69 -7.95
CA THR A 654 -11.39 -19.14 -9.26
C THR A 654 -9.87 -18.96 -9.35
N THR A 655 -9.32 -19.21 -10.53
CA THR A 655 -7.89 -18.99 -10.82
C THR A 655 -7.62 -17.66 -11.53
N THR A 656 -8.68 -16.92 -11.88
CA THR A 656 -8.60 -15.66 -12.65
C THR A 656 -7.94 -14.53 -11.85
N TYR A 657 -8.29 -14.35 -10.58
CA TYR A 657 -7.70 -13.29 -9.76
C TYR A 657 -6.22 -13.50 -9.43
N PRO A 658 -5.77 -14.72 -9.01
CA PRO A 658 -4.34 -14.97 -8.82
C PRO A 658 -3.49 -14.65 -10.05
N THR A 659 -3.97 -15.03 -11.25
CA THR A 659 -3.26 -14.79 -12.51
C THR A 659 -3.24 -13.32 -12.89
N ALA A 660 -4.36 -12.59 -12.72
CA ALA A 660 -4.42 -11.15 -12.93
C ALA A 660 -3.48 -10.36 -12.00
N VAL A 661 -3.40 -10.74 -10.71
CA VAL A 661 -2.49 -10.12 -9.74
C VAL A 661 -1.03 -10.38 -10.12
N ALA A 662 -0.66 -11.60 -10.51
CA ALA A 662 0.70 -11.91 -10.96
C ALA A 662 1.07 -11.16 -12.25
N PHE A 663 0.12 -10.98 -13.16
CA PHE A 663 0.31 -10.16 -14.34
C PHE A 663 0.57 -8.70 -13.99
N GLY A 664 -0.26 -8.10 -13.13
CA GLY A 664 -0.04 -6.73 -12.65
C GLY A 664 1.34 -6.56 -11.98
N ALA A 665 1.76 -7.52 -11.15
CA ALA A 665 3.08 -7.50 -10.53
C ALA A 665 4.22 -7.62 -11.55
N THR A 666 4.04 -8.43 -12.58
CA THR A 666 4.99 -8.55 -13.70
C THR A 666 5.11 -7.22 -14.46
N VAL A 667 3.97 -6.59 -14.77
CA VAL A 667 3.92 -5.26 -15.39
C VAL A 667 4.63 -4.23 -14.53
N ALA A 668 4.40 -4.20 -13.21
CA ALA A 668 5.10 -3.30 -12.30
C ALA A 668 6.61 -3.54 -12.28
N LEU A 669 7.08 -4.79 -12.28
CA LEU A 669 8.50 -5.11 -12.34
C LEU A 669 9.15 -4.63 -13.63
N LEU A 670 8.52 -4.87 -14.78
CA LEU A 670 9.00 -4.44 -16.09
C LEU A 670 8.96 -2.91 -16.21
N TRP A 671 7.89 -2.27 -15.73
CA TRP A 671 7.75 -0.81 -15.74
C TRP A 671 8.82 -0.17 -14.85
N LYS A 672 9.03 -0.67 -13.63
CA LYS A 672 10.08 -0.18 -12.73
C LYS A 672 11.49 -0.36 -13.31
N ARG A 673 11.73 -1.47 -14.01
CA ARG A 673 13.03 -1.77 -14.65
C ARG A 673 13.31 -0.86 -15.84
N ASN A 674 12.31 -0.64 -16.69
CA ASN A 674 12.49 0.06 -17.97
C ASN A 674 12.28 1.58 -17.83
N PHE A 675 11.34 2.02 -16.99
CA PHE A 675 10.97 3.43 -16.80
C PHE A 675 10.75 3.77 -15.31
N PRO A 676 11.81 3.80 -14.48
CA PRO A 676 11.71 4.02 -13.04
C PRO A 676 11.09 5.38 -12.67
N MET A 677 11.32 6.42 -13.47
CA MET A 677 10.74 7.76 -13.25
C MET A 677 9.22 7.76 -13.43
N ALA A 678 8.75 7.22 -14.55
CA ALA A 678 7.33 7.09 -14.85
C ALA A 678 6.63 6.18 -13.82
N PHE A 679 7.29 5.08 -13.42
CA PHE A 679 6.78 4.18 -12.39
C PHE A 679 6.54 4.92 -11.07
N GLY A 680 7.55 5.66 -10.57
CA GLY A 680 7.42 6.42 -9.32
C GLY A 680 6.36 7.53 -9.37
N MET A 681 6.12 8.11 -10.55
CA MET A 681 5.13 9.18 -10.73
C MET A 681 3.70 8.65 -10.86
N TYR A 682 3.49 7.59 -11.64
CA TYR A 682 2.15 7.18 -12.09
C TYR A 682 1.64 5.87 -11.51
N CYS A 683 2.50 4.93 -11.09
CA CYS A 683 2.08 3.57 -10.74
C CYS A 683 0.97 3.54 -9.67
N TYR A 684 1.16 4.28 -8.58
CA TYR A 684 0.17 4.37 -7.50
C TYR A 684 -1.15 4.99 -7.95
N ALA A 685 -1.09 6.02 -8.79
CA ALA A 685 -2.27 6.71 -9.32
C ALA A 685 -3.06 5.81 -10.27
N VAL A 686 -2.37 5.12 -11.19
CA VAL A 686 -2.99 4.18 -12.14
C VAL A 686 -3.64 3.02 -11.39
N ALA A 687 -2.91 2.39 -10.47
CA ALA A 687 -3.45 1.28 -9.69
C ALA A 687 -4.67 1.66 -8.84
N ALA A 688 -4.61 2.80 -8.14
CA ALA A 688 -5.75 3.30 -7.36
C ALA A 688 -6.96 3.59 -8.25
N GLY A 689 -6.74 4.17 -9.44
CA GLY A 689 -7.79 4.40 -10.42
C GLY A 689 -8.44 3.10 -10.91
N MET A 690 -7.64 2.08 -11.24
CA MET A 690 -8.15 0.78 -11.70
C MET A 690 -8.98 0.06 -10.64
N ILE A 691 -8.51 0.03 -9.39
CA ILE A 691 -9.20 -0.60 -8.26
C ILE A 691 -10.53 0.10 -7.97
N ALA A 692 -10.51 1.42 -7.79
CA ALA A 692 -11.71 2.19 -7.48
C ALA A 692 -12.70 2.21 -8.66
N GLY A 693 -12.20 2.27 -9.90
CA GLY A 693 -13.00 2.34 -11.11
C GLY A 693 -13.78 1.05 -11.38
N GLU A 694 -13.12 -0.12 -11.29
CA GLU A 694 -13.85 -1.40 -11.38
C GLU A 694 -14.85 -1.55 -10.23
N GLY A 695 -14.46 -1.18 -9.00
CA GLY A 695 -15.33 -1.25 -7.83
C GLY A 695 -16.61 -0.43 -8.00
N LEU A 696 -16.50 0.82 -8.46
CA LEU A 696 -17.66 1.65 -8.78
C LEU A 696 -18.46 1.09 -9.97
N GLY A 697 -17.78 0.55 -10.98
CA GLY A 697 -18.42 -0.16 -12.10
C GLY A 697 -19.25 -1.36 -11.65
N GLY A 698 -18.80 -2.07 -10.61
CA GLY A 698 -19.56 -3.14 -9.96
C GLY A 698 -20.88 -2.66 -9.35
N ILE A 699 -20.92 -1.46 -8.74
CA ILE A 699 -22.17 -0.85 -8.27
C ILE A 699 -23.08 -0.54 -9.45
N VAL A 700 -22.54 0.09 -10.50
CA VAL A 700 -23.33 0.44 -11.68
C VAL A 700 -23.95 -0.83 -12.27
N GLY A 701 -23.17 -1.91 -12.40
CA GLY A 701 -23.67 -3.24 -12.77
C GLY A 701 -24.78 -3.74 -11.84
N ALA A 702 -24.62 -3.64 -10.51
CA ALA A 702 -25.66 -4.02 -9.55
C ALA A 702 -26.96 -3.21 -9.73
N VAL A 703 -26.86 -1.89 -9.96
CA VAL A 703 -28.02 -1.03 -10.24
C VAL A 703 -28.69 -1.42 -11.56
N LEU A 704 -27.91 -1.70 -12.61
CA LEU A 704 -28.42 -2.19 -13.89
C LEU A 704 -29.09 -3.57 -13.76
N GLN A 705 -28.56 -4.43 -12.89
CA GLN A 705 -29.13 -5.74 -12.56
C GLN A 705 -30.51 -5.60 -11.93
N ILE A 706 -30.64 -4.74 -10.92
CA ILE A 706 -31.92 -4.42 -10.27
C ILE A 706 -32.91 -3.81 -11.27
N ALA A 707 -32.43 -2.90 -12.14
CA ALA A 707 -33.22 -2.27 -13.19
C ALA A 707 -33.57 -3.22 -14.36
N LYS A 708 -33.09 -4.48 -14.35
CA LYS A 708 -33.32 -5.50 -15.38
C LYS A 708 -32.83 -5.09 -16.78
N VAL A 709 -31.74 -4.33 -16.83
CA VAL A 709 -31.09 -3.88 -18.08
C VAL A 709 -29.60 -4.21 -18.12
N SER A 710 -29.11 -4.97 -17.15
CA SER A 710 -27.75 -5.52 -17.09
C SER A 710 -27.46 -6.47 -18.26
N GLY A 711 -26.18 -6.83 -18.37
CA GLY A 711 -25.72 -7.80 -19.35
C GLY A 711 -26.38 -9.19 -19.23
N SER A 712 -26.84 -9.58 -18.04
CA SER A 712 -27.59 -10.83 -17.88
C SER A 712 -28.96 -10.83 -18.58
N TYR A 713 -29.54 -9.64 -18.82
CA TYR A 713 -30.85 -9.50 -19.49
C TYR A 713 -30.72 -9.07 -20.95
N LYS A 714 -29.73 -8.23 -21.27
CA LYS A 714 -29.57 -7.58 -22.59
C LYS A 714 -28.25 -7.89 -23.29
N GLY A 715 -27.34 -8.59 -22.62
CA GLY A 715 -26.05 -8.97 -23.19
C GLY A 715 -26.14 -10.20 -24.07
N THR A 716 -24.98 -10.67 -24.52
CA THR A 716 -24.84 -11.90 -25.31
C THR A 716 -24.99 -13.18 -24.47
N PHE A 717 -25.32 -13.05 -23.18
CA PHE A 717 -25.64 -14.18 -22.31
C PHE A 717 -27.02 -14.73 -22.71
N ASP A 718 -27.08 -15.98 -23.15
CA ASP A 718 -28.33 -16.61 -23.56
C ASP A 718 -29.26 -16.78 -22.33
N PRO A 719 -30.45 -16.15 -22.30
CA PRO A 719 -31.40 -16.30 -21.20
C PRO A 719 -32.00 -17.73 -21.10
N GLY A 720 -31.71 -18.61 -22.07
CA GLY A 720 -32.29 -19.94 -22.23
C GLY A 720 -31.71 -21.05 -21.35
N HIS A 721 -30.62 -20.83 -20.62
CA HIS A 721 -30.07 -21.79 -19.66
C HIS A 721 -29.91 -21.15 -18.28
N ASN A 722 -30.85 -21.48 -17.39
CA ASN A 722 -30.80 -21.30 -15.93
C ASN A 722 -31.12 -19.90 -15.37
N GLY A 723 -32.30 -19.38 -15.65
CA GLY A 723 -32.97 -18.38 -14.79
C GLY A 723 -34.02 -19.03 -13.87
N PRO A 724 -34.08 -18.73 -12.57
CA PRO A 724 -35.19 -19.18 -11.73
C PRO A 724 -36.43 -18.33 -12.03
N GLY A 725 -37.52 -18.98 -12.44
CA GLY A 725 -38.87 -18.45 -12.30
C GLY A 725 -39.26 -17.26 -13.18
N ALA A 726 -39.47 -17.50 -14.48
CA ALA A 726 -40.41 -16.71 -15.25
C ALA A 726 -41.24 -17.64 -16.15
N SER A 727 -42.38 -18.10 -15.65
CA SER A 727 -43.39 -18.72 -16.49
C SER A 727 -43.90 -17.67 -17.48
N LYS A 728 -43.52 -17.80 -18.75
CA LYS A 728 -44.25 -17.18 -19.85
C LYS A 728 -44.49 -18.21 -20.94
N GLY A 729 -45.73 -18.70 -20.93
CA GLY A 729 -46.55 -19.11 -22.07
C GLY A 729 -45.81 -19.74 -23.25
N THR A 730 -45.91 -21.06 -23.31
CA THR A 730 -45.88 -21.87 -24.52
C THR A 730 -46.51 -21.15 -25.73
N ARG A 731 -45.71 -20.96 -26.78
CA ARG A 731 -46.19 -21.01 -28.18
C ARG A 731 -45.34 -22.04 -28.94
N PRO A 732 -45.96 -22.93 -29.72
CA PRO A 732 -45.23 -23.97 -30.43
C PRO A 732 -44.40 -23.35 -31.57
N ARG A 733 -43.13 -23.74 -31.68
CA ARG A 733 -42.34 -23.52 -32.90
C ARG A 733 -42.89 -24.44 -34.00
N PRO A 734 -43.07 -23.97 -35.25
CA PRO A 734 -43.25 -24.86 -36.36
C PRO A 734 -41.90 -25.50 -36.73
N SER A 735 -41.95 -26.81 -36.95
CA SER A 735 -40.90 -27.65 -37.51
C SER A 735 -40.50 -27.18 -38.90
N ILE A 736 -39.20 -27.00 -39.15
CA ILE A 736 -38.67 -26.99 -40.52
C ILE A 736 -37.49 -27.95 -40.60
N THR A 737 -37.68 -28.88 -41.53
CA THR A 737 -36.87 -29.96 -42.07
C THR A 737 -35.67 -29.50 -42.89
N GLU A 738 -34.66 -30.37 -42.95
CA GLU A 738 -33.61 -30.56 -43.98
C GLU A 738 -33.61 -29.70 -45.25
N ARG A 739 -32.42 -29.13 -45.51
CA ARG A 739 -31.71 -28.85 -46.81
C ARG A 739 -30.84 -27.59 -46.63
N ASP A 740 -29.60 -27.47 -47.09
CA ASP A 740 -28.88 -28.06 -48.21
C ASP A 740 -27.37 -28.12 -47.93
N SER A 741 -26.75 -29.13 -48.53
CA SER A 741 -25.35 -29.24 -48.92
C SER A 741 -25.04 -28.31 -50.11
N ASP A 742 -24.03 -27.46 -50.02
CA ASP A 742 -22.96 -27.29 -51.01
C ASP A 742 -22.15 -26.01 -50.75
N MET A 743 -20.83 -26.16 -50.57
CA MET A 743 -19.81 -25.47 -51.37
C MET A 743 -18.41 -25.71 -50.80
N THR A 744 -17.71 -26.65 -51.41
CA THR A 744 -16.24 -26.65 -51.51
C THR A 744 -15.79 -25.76 -52.68
N LYS A 745 -14.78 -24.90 -52.48
CA LYS A 745 -13.56 -24.81 -53.35
C LYS A 745 -12.58 -23.68 -52.97
N HIS A 746 -11.30 -24.10 -52.88
CA HIS A 746 -10.02 -23.39 -53.18
C HIS A 746 -9.54 -22.27 -52.24
N ARG A 747 -8.24 -22.13 -51.89
CA ARG A 747 -6.98 -22.90 -52.01
C ARG A 747 -5.98 -22.20 -51.04
N PRO A 748 -4.90 -22.87 -50.57
CA PRO A 748 -3.92 -22.32 -49.64
C PRO A 748 -2.76 -21.61 -50.36
N ARG A 749 -2.07 -20.69 -49.67
CA ARG A 749 -0.73 -20.21 -50.05
C ARG A 749 0.28 -20.55 -48.97
N SER A 750 1.28 -21.31 -49.40
CA SER A 750 2.52 -21.68 -48.71
C SER A 750 3.71 -20.87 -49.26
N SER A 751 4.85 -21.00 -48.55
CA SER A 751 6.24 -20.66 -48.90
C SER A 751 6.69 -19.22 -48.61
N GLU A 752 7.90 -18.92 -48.10
CA GLU A 752 9.06 -19.72 -47.67
C GLU A 752 10.08 -18.78 -46.95
N ASN A 753 10.74 -19.33 -45.92
CA ASN A 753 12.13 -19.17 -45.44
C ASN A 753 13.00 -17.95 -45.83
N THR A 754 13.74 -17.38 -44.85
CA THR A 754 15.23 -17.47 -44.80
C THR A 754 15.82 -17.15 -43.40
N LEU A 755 16.83 -17.94 -43.00
CA LEU A 755 17.74 -17.77 -41.86
C LEU A 755 18.77 -16.64 -42.07
N GLY A 756 19.42 -16.16 -40.99
CA GLY A 756 20.87 -15.87 -41.03
C GLY A 756 21.49 -14.79 -40.11
N ALA A 757 22.13 -15.24 -39.03
CA ALA A 757 23.45 -14.84 -38.47
C ALA A 757 23.79 -13.41 -37.91
N VAL A 758 24.10 -13.43 -36.60
CA VAL A 758 25.25 -12.86 -35.86
C VAL A 758 26.22 -11.90 -36.58
N VAL A 759 26.40 -10.68 -36.01
CA VAL A 759 27.64 -9.91 -36.08
C VAL A 759 27.98 -9.32 -34.70
N CYS A 760 29.26 -9.50 -34.33
CA CYS A 760 29.94 -9.01 -33.14
C CYS A 760 30.61 -7.67 -33.48
N THR A 761 30.43 -6.62 -32.67
CA THR A 761 31.23 -5.38 -32.80
C THR A 761 31.89 -5.03 -31.48
N ARG A 762 33.23 -5.02 -31.55
CA ARG A 762 34.21 -4.66 -30.53
C ARG A 762 34.49 -3.16 -30.66
N TRP A 763 34.33 -2.38 -29.59
CA TRP A 763 34.80 -1.00 -29.54
C TRP A 763 36.10 -0.94 -28.76
N THR A 764 37.20 -0.61 -29.44
CA THR A 764 38.46 -0.17 -28.85
C THR A 764 38.44 1.34 -28.74
N ILE A 765 38.53 1.87 -27.51
CA ILE A 765 38.66 3.31 -27.25
C ILE A 765 40.12 3.70 -27.47
N SER A 766 40.35 4.73 -28.29
CA SER A 766 41.68 5.31 -28.55
C SER A 766 42.12 6.18 -27.37
N VAL A 767 43.43 6.31 -27.16
CA VAL A 767 44.03 7.21 -26.16
C VAL A 767 43.72 8.69 -26.49
N ASP A 768 43.41 9.00 -27.75
CA ASP A 768 43.06 10.36 -28.18
C ASP A 768 41.62 10.75 -27.82
N ASP A 769 40.69 9.79 -27.69
CA ASP A 769 39.31 10.03 -27.22
C ASP A 769 39.27 10.39 -25.73
N ILE A 770 40.26 9.94 -24.97
CA ILE A 770 40.41 10.26 -23.54
C ILE A 770 41.02 11.66 -23.36
N ARG A 771 41.85 12.11 -24.31
CA ARG A 771 42.45 13.45 -24.26
C ARG A 771 41.43 14.54 -24.58
N ALA A 772 40.47 14.27 -25.47
CA ALA A 772 39.37 15.18 -25.79
C ALA A 772 38.34 15.35 -24.64
N ALA A 773 38.26 14.39 -23.71
CA ALA A 773 37.39 14.49 -22.53
C ALA A 773 38.02 15.27 -21.36
N ALA A 774 39.32 15.61 -21.43
CA ALA A 774 40.06 16.25 -20.34
C ALA A 774 40.08 17.79 -20.41
N GLU A 775 39.60 18.40 -21.49
CA GLU A 775 39.60 19.86 -21.67
C GLU A 775 38.28 20.55 -21.26
N SER A 776 37.25 19.81 -20.84
CA SER A 776 36.02 20.40 -20.30
C SER A 776 36.04 20.45 -18.76
N THR A 777 36.42 21.62 -18.23
CA THR A 777 36.06 22.19 -16.92
C THR A 777 35.43 21.24 -15.89
N GLU A 778 36.25 20.50 -15.13
CA GLU A 778 35.78 19.70 -13.99
C GLU A 778 36.80 19.69 -12.83
N ILE A 779 37.02 20.87 -12.22
CA ILE A 779 37.72 20.98 -10.92
C ILE A 779 36.79 20.56 -9.76
N GLU A 780 35.47 20.65 -9.95
CA GLU A 780 34.45 20.34 -8.94
C GLU A 780 34.28 18.82 -8.69
N SER A 781 34.55 17.98 -9.70
CA SER A 781 34.46 16.52 -9.59
C SER A 781 35.67 15.91 -8.85
N LEU A 782 36.86 16.52 -9.01
CA LEU A 782 38.06 16.17 -8.25
C LEU A 782 37.94 16.55 -6.76
N LEU A 783 37.35 17.71 -6.45
CA LEU A 783 37.06 18.13 -5.08
C LEU A 783 36.02 17.22 -4.41
N ARG A 784 34.94 16.86 -5.11
CA ARG A 784 33.94 15.89 -4.60
C ARG A 784 34.52 14.51 -4.37
N TYR A 785 35.46 14.06 -5.19
CA TYR A 785 36.13 12.78 -4.97
C TYR A 785 37.04 12.81 -3.73
N SER A 786 37.68 13.95 -3.46
CA SER A 786 38.50 14.14 -2.25
C SER A 786 37.64 14.23 -0.97
N GLU A 787 36.47 14.87 -1.03
CA GLU A 787 35.49 14.91 0.05
C GLU A 787 34.90 13.51 0.34
N LEU A 788 34.61 12.71 -0.70
CA LEU A 788 34.16 11.31 -0.55
C LEU A 788 35.21 10.40 0.08
N TYR A 789 36.50 10.69 -0.15
CA TYR A 789 37.60 9.96 0.47
C TYR A 789 37.79 10.32 1.95
N PHE A 790 37.64 11.61 2.30
CA PHE A 790 37.73 12.11 3.68
C PHE A 790 36.52 11.69 4.52
N TYR A 791 35.32 11.68 3.93
CA TYR A 791 34.09 11.25 4.63
C TYR A 791 34.12 9.75 4.96
N ASN A 792 34.68 8.92 4.07
CA ASN A 792 34.81 7.48 4.29
C ASN A 792 35.96 7.07 5.23
N SER A 793 37.00 7.90 5.42
CA SER A 793 38.09 7.59 6.34
C SER A 793 37.75 7.97 7.80
N VAL A 794 36.96 9.04 8.01
CA VAL A 794 36.64 9.57 9.35
C VAL A 794 35.44 8.86 10.00
N TYR A 795 34.49 8.31 9.24
CA TYR A 795 33.28 7.67 9.80
C TYR A 795 33.39 6.15 10.05
N LYS A 796 34.59 5.58 9.93
CA LYS A 796 34.79 4.12 10.02
C LYS A 796 35.12 3.60 11.43
N ASP A 797 34.51 4.20 12.47
CA ASP A 797 34.68 3.74 13.87
C ASP A 797 33.36 3.45 14.60
N ARG A 798 32.26 3.20 13.87
CA ARG A 798 30.95 2.83 14.47
C ARG A 798 30.31 1.55 13.92
N SER A 799 31.08 0.57 13.45
CA SER A 799 30.50 -0.71 13.03
C SER A 799 31.35 -1.94 13.39
N GLU A 800 31.30 -2.37 14.64
CA GLU A 800 31.91 -3.63 15.12
C GLU A 800 31.21 -4.92 14.63
N ARG A 801 30.46 -4.91 13.52
CA ARG A 801 29.75 -6.13 13.05
C ARG A 801 29.88 -6.49 11.58
N LEU A 802 30.75 -5.85 10.82
CA LEU A 802 30.92 -6.15 9.40
C LEU A 802 32.41 -6.15 8.99
N GLN A 803 33.09 -7.26 9.25
CA GLN A 803 34.09 -7.81 8.31
C GLN A 803 34.26 -9.30 8.61
N PRO A 804 34.19 -10.18 7.57
CA PRO A 804 35.30 -10.25 6.61
C PRO A 804 34.88 -10.70 5.18
N ILE A 805 34.58 -9.81 4.22
CA ILE A 805 34.46 -10.19 2.79
C ILE A 805 34.80 -9.03 1.83
N ILE A 806 35.91 -8.30 2.00
CA ILE A 806 36.43 -7.46 0.89
C ILE A 806 37.93 -7.70 0.74
N ASP A 807 38.24 -8.27 -0.42
CA ASP A 807 39.50 -8.87 -0.86
C ASP A 807 40.69 -7.89 -0.80
N HIS A 808 41.77 -8.36 -0.18
CA HIS A 808 43.07 -7.67 -0.03
C HIS A 808 43.64 -7.21 -1.38
N LYS A 809 43.28 -7.86 -2.49
CA LYS A 809 43.70 -7.45 -3.86
C LYS A 809 43.11 -6.11 -4.30
N VAL A 810 41.85 -5.81 -3.95
CA VAL A 810 41.20 -4.54 -4.33
C VAL A 810 41.83 -3.38 -3.56
N ARG A 811 42.15 -3.60 -2.28
CA ARG A 811 42.81 -2.61 -1.42
C ARG A 811 44.23 -2.28 -1.91
N LYS A 812 45.01 -3.28 -2.32
CA LYS A 812 46.34 -3.07 -2.93
C LYS A 812 46.28 -2.32 -4.26
N LYS A 813 45.27 -2.62 -5.09
CA LYS A 813 45.10 -1.98 -6.41
C LYS A 813 44.71 -0.50 -6.26
N LEU A 814 43.78 -0.18 -5.34
CA LEU A 814 43.42 1.20 -5.04
C LEU A 814 44.58 2.00 -4.44
N HIS A 815 45.37 1.39 -3.55
CA HIS A 815 46.51 2.10 -2.94
C HIS A 815 47.60 2.42 -3.96
N LYS A 816 47.81 1.53 -4.94
CA LYS A 816 48.79 1.73 -6.02
C LYS A 816 48.36 2.85 -6.99
N GLU A 817 47.07 2.96 -7.28
CA GLU A 817 46.54 4.06 -8.14
C GLU A 817 46.49 5.40 -7.40
N ALA A 818 46.15 5.41 -6.11
CA ALA A 818 46.21 6.63 -5.28
C ALA A 818 47.64 7.18 -5.16
N HIS A 819 48.64 6.29 -5.09
CA HIS A 819 50.04 6.71 -5.02
C HIS A 819 50.56 7.29 -6.34
N LYS A 820 50.08 6.81 -7.49
CA LYS A 820 50.37 7.41 -8.80
C LYS A 820 49.75 8.81 -8.94
N LEU A 821 48.50 8.97 -8.51
CA LEU A 821 47.80 10.27 -8.53
C LEU A 821 48.48 11.30 -7.62
N TRP A 822 48.93 10.87 -6.43
CA TRP A 822 49.70 11.75 -5.54
C TRP A 822 51.05 12.15 -6.15
N LYS A 823 51.73 11.24 -6.86
CA LYS A 823 53.00 11.55 -7.54
C LYS A 823 52.80 12.54 -8.69
N ALA A 824 51.74 12.38 -9.50
CA ALA A 824 51.39 13.31 -10.57
C ALA A 824 51.00 14.70 -10.02
N ALA A 825 50.26 14.76 -8.92
CA ALA A 825 49.93 16.02 -8.25
C ALA A 825 51.17 16.71 -7.66
N ARG A 826 52.15 15.95 -7.18
CA ARG A 826 53.44 16.46 -6.69
C ARG A 826 54.32 17.02 -7.80
N GLU A 827 54.29 16.40 -8.98
CA GLU A 827 55.00 16.88 -10.17
C GLU A 827 54.36 18.18 -10.71
N LEU A 828 53.02 18.29 -10.69
CA LEU A 828 52.31 19.55 -11.02
C LEU A 828 52.55 20.67 -9.99
N ALA A 829 52.73 20.33 -8.71
CA ALA A 829 52.93 21.32 -7.64
C ALA A 829 54.33 21.93 -7.61
N GLN A 830 55.29 21.41 -8.39
CA GLN A 830 56.65 21.97 -8.48
C GLN A 830 56.76 23.21 -9.38
N GLU A 831 55.71 23.57 -10.12
CA GLU A 831 55.70 24.75 -11.02
C GLU A 831 55.11 26.02 -10.39
N THR A 832 54.73 26.02 -9.11
CA THR A 832 54.15 27.20 -8.44
C THR A 832 54.84 27.54 -7.12
N PRO A 833 54.95 28.83 -6.73
CA PRO A 833 55.74 29.27 -5.56
C PRO A 833 55.15 28.85 -4.20
N MET A 834 54.00 28.19 -4.18
CA MET A 834 53.23 27.86 -2.97
C MET A 834 53.55 26.46 -2.41
N ALA A 835 54.61 25.80 -2.90
CA ALA A 835 54.98 24.44 -2.54
C ALA A 835 55.49 24.29 -1.09
N GLU A 836 55.97 25.36 -0.47
CA GLU A 836 56.63 25.30 0.84
C GLU A 836 55.63 25.19 2.01
N GLU A 837 54.46 25.83 1.93
CA GLU A 837 53.40 25.72 2.96
C GLU A 837 52.71 24.36 2.95
N ILE A 838 52.47 23.79 1.76
CA ILE A 838 51.83 22.49 1.61
C ILE A 838 52.74 21.37 2.12
N MET A 839 54.05 21.48 1.90
CA MET A 839 55.05 20.53 2.40
C MET A 839 55.17 20.60 3.94
N GLN A 840 55.12 21.79 4.54
CA GLN A 840 55.13 21.94 6.00
C GLN A 840 53.83 21.43 6.65
N GLY A 841 52.67 21.64 6.01
CA GLY A 841 51.39 21.11 6.48
C GLY A 841 51.33 19.58 6.46
N GLY A 842 51.84 18.95 5.39
CA GLY A 842 51.92 17.49 5.27
C GLY A 842 52.85 16.84 6.29
N GLN A 843 53.96 17.49 6.64
CA GLN A 843 54.90 17.00 7.64
C GLN A 843 54.32 17.08 9.07
N ARG A 844 53.64 18.19 9.42
CA ARG A 844 52.94 18.35 10.72
C ARG A 844 51.83 17.31 10.92
N GLN A 845 51.08 16.98 9.86
CA GLN A 845 50.09 15.91 9.94
C GLN A 845 50.71 14.54 10.20
N LYS A 846 51.83 14.21 9.54
CA LYS A 846 52.53 12.94 9.74
C LYS A 846 53.04 12.75 11.17
N ASP A 847 53.57 13.80 11.77
CA ASP A 847 54.07 13.79 13.15
C ASP A 847 52.93 13.71 14.18
N THR A 848 51.78 14.30 13.86
CA THR A 848 50.56 14.23 14.69
C THR A 848 49.98 12.80 14.71
N TYR A 849 49.97 12.11 13.56
CA TYR A 849 49.53 10.73 13.47
C TYR A 849 50.47 9.74 14.20
N ALA A 850 51.79 9.92 14.09
CA ALA A 850 52.77 9.10 14.82
C ALA A 850 52.65 9.26 16.35
N ASN A 851 52.33 10.46 16.83
CA ASN A 851 52.07 10.74 18.24
C ASN A 851 50.71 10.20 18.74
N MET A 852 49.69 10.12 17.87
CA MET A 852 48.41 9.51 18.22
C MET A 852 48.51 7.99 18.34
N GLU A 853 49.28 7.33 17.47
CA GLU A 853 49.46 5.87 17.48
C GLU A 853 50.25 5.40 18.71
N ASN A 854 51.28 6.16 19.12
CA ASN A 854 52.01 5.93 20.38
C ASN A 854 51.14 6.16 21.63
N ASN A 855 50.21 7.13 21.61
CA ASN A 855 49.28 7.40 22.71
C ASN A 855 48.10 6.42 22.77
N TYR A 856 47.77 5.76 21.66
CA TYR A 856 46.72 4.74 21.59
C TYR A 856 47.17 3.46 22.29
N GLN A 857 48.43 3.03 22.07
CA GLN A 857 49.02 1.83 22.68
C GLN A 857 49.15 1.92 24.22
N THR A 858 49.35 3.11 24.78
CA THR A 858 49.60 3.31 26.23
C THR A 858 48.34 3.52 27.08
N LYS A 859 47.14 3.68 26.49
CA LYS A 859 45.99 4.31 27.18
C LYS A 859 44.68 3.51 27.19
N TYR A 860 44.71 2.20 26.97
CA TYR A 860 43.55 1.30 27.13
C TYR A 860 43.44 0.73 28.55
N GLY A 861 42.99 1.58 29.49
CA GLY A 861 42.54 1.23 30.83
C GLY A 861 41.28 2.03 31.22
N THR A 862 40.16 1.30 31.30
CA THR A 862 38.81 1.53 31.89
C THR A 862 37.99 2.83 31.64
N PRO A 863 36.63 2.73 31.47
CA PRO A 863 35.83 3.76 30.79
C PRO A 863 34.57 4.20 31.57
N LYS A 864 34.61 5.29 32.36
CA LYS A 864 33.35 5.91 32.82
C LYS A 864 33.38 7.43 33.02
N GLN A 865 34.55 8.05 33.17
CA GLN A 865 34.66 9.52 33.26
C GLN A 865 35.09 10.18 31.93
N LYS A 866 35.58 9.41 30.95
CA LYS A 866 36.08 9.93 29.67
C LYS A 866 35.02 10.21 28.60
N TYR A 867 33.76 9.78 28.78
CA TYR A 867 32.72 10.03 27.77
C TYR A 867 32.26 11.50 27.76
N LYS A 868 32.16 12.13 28.94
CA LYS A 868 31.75 13.53 29.05
C LYS A 868 32.79 14.51 28.49
N ALA A 869 34.08 14.27 28.75
CA ALA A 869 35.15 15.15 28.27
C ALA A 869 35.43 15.00 26.76
N ALA A 870 35.19 13.83 26.18
CA ALA A 870 35.32 13.61 24.73
C ALA A 870 34.17 14.26 23.94
N GLN A 871 32.99 14.36 24.54
CA GLN A 871 31.82 14.96 23.90
C GLN A 871 31.96 16.48 23.80
N THR A 872 32.41 17.14 24.88
CA THR A 872 32.65 18.60 24.87
C THR A 872 33.73 19.02 23.87
N ARG A 873 34.77 18.20 23.68
CA ARG A 873 35.83 18.46 22.68
C ARG A 873 35.40 18.19 21.24
N SER A 874 34.46 17.27 21.02
CA SER A 874 33.89 17.01 19.70
C SER A 874 33.00 18.17 19.23
N ASP A 875 32.34 18.84 20.17
CA ASP A 875 31.49 19.99 19.89
C ASP A 875 32.33 21.23 19.54
N GLU A 876 33.43 21.48 20.27
CA GLU A 876 34.40 22.55 19.94
C GLU A 876 35.06 22.35 18.56
N GLN A 877 35.44 21.11 18.22
CA GLN A 877 36.03 20.79 16.90
C GLN A 877 35.02 20.88 15.74
N SER A 878 33.73 20.67 16.01
CA SER A 878 32.67 20.90 15.02
C SER A 878 32.48 22.38 14.71
N GLU A 879 32.69 23.25 15.70
CA GLU A 879 32.55 24.70 15.57
C GLU A 879 33.73 25.29 14.79
N GLU A 880 34.96 24.86 15.07
CA GLU A 880 36.16 25.24 14.31
C GLU A 880 36.09 24.79 12.83
N LEU A 881 35.56 23.59 12.57
CA LEU A 881 35.35 23.08 11.21
C LEU A 881 34.26 23.87 10.45
N GLY A 882 33.25 24.37 11.18
CA GLY A 882 32.24 25.27 10.64
C GLY A 882 32.82 26.62 10.22
N GLN A 883 33.71 27.18 11.04
CA GLN A 883 34.40 28.43 10.72
C GLN A 883 35.32 28.27 9.51
N ALA A 884 36.14 27.20 9.46
CA ALA A 884 37.02 26.93 8.33
C ALA A 884 36.27 26.74 6.99
N LYS A 885 35.10 26.08 6.99
CA LYS A 885 34.24 25.95 5.81
C LYS A 885 33.70 27.29 5.31
N THR A 886 33.45 28.21 6.23
CA THR A 886 32.92 29.54 5.91
C THR A 886 34.00 30.41 5.28
N THR A 887 35.23 30.37 5.81
CA THR A 887 36.41 31.05 5.25
C THR A 887 36.75 30.55 3.85
N ILE A 888 36.71 29.23 3.63
CA ILE A 888 36.98 28.64 2.31
C ILE A 888 35.91 29.05 1.28
N LYS A 889 34.63 29.11 1.69
CA LYS A 889 33.56 29.60 0.81
C LYS A 889 33.78 31.05 0.40
N GLN A 890 34.17 31.91 1.34
CA GLN A 890 34.44 33.32 1.04
C GLN A 890 35.64 33.47 0.08
N ALA A 891 36.72 32.73 0.29
CA ALA A 891 37.88 32.75 -0.60
C ALA A 891 37.55 32.26 -2.03
N VAL A 892 36.64 31.29 -2.16
CA VAL A 892 36.18 30.78 -3.46
C VAL A 892 35.27 31.78 -4.17
N GLU A 893 34.41 32.52 -3.44
CA GLU A 893 33.61 33.60 -4.02
C GLU A 893 34.47 34.77 -4.47
N GLU A 894 35.55 35.07 -3.74
CA GLU A 894 36.51 36.13 -4.09
C GLU A 894 37.38 35.75 -5.30
N LEU A 895 37.79 34.48 -5.43
CA LEU A 895 38.44 34.00 -6.65
C LEU A 895 37.50 34.02 -7.87
N ARG A 896 36.22 33.71 -7.66
CA ARG A 896 35.21 33.76 -8.72
C ARG A 896 34.98 35.19 -9.22
N SER A 897 34.99 36.19 -8.33
CA SER A 897 34.85 37.60 -8.73
C SER A 897 36.10 38.10 -9.47
N GLN A 898 37.30 37.65 -9.11
CA GLN A 898 38.53 37.97 -9.83
C GLN A 898 38.58 37.35 -11.23
N ILE A 899 38.09 36.12 -11.39
CA ILE A 899 38.02 35.46 -12.72
C ILE A 899 36.97 36.13 -13.63
N GLU A 900 35.85 36.59 -13.07
CA GLU A 900 34.86 37.39 -13.82
C GLU A 900 35.44 38.76 -14.22
N LEU A 901 36.23 39.39 -13.35
CA LEU A 901 36.95 40.63 -13.67
C LEU A 901 38.02 40.43 -14.75
N GLU A 902 38.75 39.32 -14.74
CA GLU A 902 39.73 38.97 -15.79
C GLU A 902 39.05 38.68 -17.14
N LYS A 903 37.88 38.03 -17.13
CA LYS A 903 37.09 37.84 -18.35
C LYS A 903 36.56 39.14 -18.92
N LEU A 904 36.10 40.05 -18.05
CA LEU A 904 35.71 41.41 -18.43
C LEU A 904 36.91 42.21 -18.96
N HIS A 905 38.11 42.03 -18.41
CA HIS A 905 39.32 42.69 -18.89
C HIS A 905 39.72 42.18 -20.28
N ASN A 906 39.66 40.87 -20.51
CA ASN A 906 39.95 40.26 -21.82
C ASN A 906 38.89 40.60 -22.89
N GLU A 907 37.61 40.75 -22.51
CA GLU A 907 36.57 41.25 -23.42
C GLU A 907 36.75 42.75 -23.77
N ILE A 908 37.35 43.54 -22.89
CA ILE A 908 37.69 44.95 -23.15
C ILE A 908 38.91 45.05 -24.09
N ASP A 909 39.93 44.19 -23.91
CA ASP A 909 41.11 44.15 -24.78
C ASP A 909 40.78 43.65 -26.20
N ASP A 910 39.88 42.67 -26.36
CA ASP A 910 39.40 42.22 -27.68
C ASP A 910 38.55 43.31 -28.40
N SER A 911 38.00 44.29 -27.68
CA SER A 911 37.26 45.41 -28.27
C SER A 911 38.16 46.54 -28.78
N ASN A 912 39.40 46.64 -28.29
CA ASN A 912 40.37 47.66 -28.70
C ASN A 912 41.13 47.31 -29.99
N ASP A 913 41.12 46.04 -30.44
CA ASP A 913 41.65 45.64 -31.75
C ASP A 913 40.63 45.80 -32.90
N ALA A 914 39.44 46.35 -32.61
CA ALA A 914 38.41 46.69 -33.59
C ALA A 914 38.06 48.19 -33.66
N LYS A 915 38.95 49.10 -33.20
CA LYS A 915 38.90 50.54 -33.49
C LYS A 915 40.25 51.21 -33.67
#